data_AF-A0AAF0UMI8-F1
#
_entry.id   AF-A0AAF0UMI8-F1
#
_cell.length_a   1.000
_cell.length_b   1.000
_cell.length_c   1.000
_cell.angle_alpha   90.00
_cell.angle_beta   90.00
_cell.angle_gamma   90.00
#
_symmetry.space_group_name_H-M   'P 1'
#
loop_
_entity.id
_entity.type
_entity.pdbx_description
1 polymer ?
#
loop_
_entity_poly.entity_id
_entity_poly.type
_entity_poly.pdbx_seq_one_letter_code
_entity_poly.pdbx_strand_id
1 'polypeptide(L)'
;MAETKQQEEEPPLFPPSSTSSSSFMLLLKKLMSKRRTWVFLFLTVYTILLSISWNFLNSVLSWYESTMKLTPTSALYGSMILGLAFGVLSIVAALIVVVPATLVTWITILVLLTFAGKGRRDLVMEGKKLTAEITGFVVRVLIREGNLVAVICAILGYFALVRRNKEDVPYIGGAKEIPAFSQVGSPKSLLHFFPFLPFLEMVQSPMSRKLARNGGLLYPVIGFALFVTFLYLAFGDLWGFNFNREEIKLSFVERNGTQFFVDGKAFYINGWNSYWLMDHAVDYSNRPRIKEILQAGAKMGLTVCRTWAFNDGGYNALQISPGRFDERVFRALDHVIAEARKNGIRLMLSLVNNLHAFGGKTEYVKWAEKEGVALSSSNDSFFYDPTIRRYFKNYVKTVLTRRNIYTGIEYRDDPTIFAWELINEPRCMTDPSGDTLQDWIEEMSTFVKSIDRKHLLTVGLEGFYGRKSPKRSSGNPEFWAADLGSDFIRNSMLSTIDFASVHVYPDHWFHDKNFEEKLKFAAKWMLSHIEDGDKELRKPIMFTEFGLSNENEDFEPAQRDRFYKMVLDFIYKSAKRNRSGAGSFFWQFLVEGMELYNDDFGIVPWERPSTYQLITEQSCRLAKEHGFWVKLDPESSPDVGTG
;
A
#
# COMPACT_ATOMS: atom_id res chain seq x y z
N MET A 1 -48.93 -24.88 27.28
CA MET A 1 -48.29 -25.03 28.61
C MET A 1 -46.86 -25.46 28.34
N ALA A 2 -45.80 -24.67 28.50
CA ALA A 2 -45.65 -23.36 29.12
C ALA A 2 -44.68 -22.50 28.28
N GLU A 3 -44.97 -21.20 28.24
CA GLU A 3 -44.11 -20.13 27.73
C GLU A 3 -43.00 -19.82 28.74
N THR A 4 -41.81 -19.44 28.26
CA THR A 4 -41.02 -18.43 28.96
C THR A 4 -40.26 -17.55 27.96
N LYS A 5 -40.64 -16.27 27.96
CA LYS A 5 -39.99 -15.13 27.31
C LYS A 5 -38.60 -14.89 27.90
N GLN A 6 -37.63 -14.51 27.07
CA GLN A 6 -36.45 -13.77 27.53
C GLN A 6 -36.55 -12.34 26.98
N GLN A 7 -36.58 -11.39 27.92
CA GLN A 7 -36.54 -9.94 27.71
C GLN A 7 -35.12 -9.49 27.38
N GLU A 8 -35.00 -8.63 26.37
CA GLU A 8 -33.85 -7.76 26.14
C GLU A 8 -33.76 -6.72 27.27
N GLU A 9 -32.61 -6.64 27.94
CA GLU A 9 -32.25 -5.52 28.82
C GLU A 9 -31.24 -4.62 28.09
N GLU A 10 -31.66 -3.39 27.78
CA GLU A 10 -30.79 -2.28 27.37
C GLU A 10 -29.89 -1.83 28.55
N PRO A 11 -28.61 -1.47 28.31
CA PRO A 11 -27.80 -0.81 29.33
C PRO A 11 -28.07 0.72 29.36
N PRO A 12 -27.95 1.37 30.54
CA PRO A 12 -28.43 2.72 30.75
C PRO A 12 -27.52 3.81 30.17
N LEU A 13 -28.15 4.84 29.58
CA LEU A 13 -27.56 6.11 29.20
C LEU A 13 -27.02 6.86 30.44
N PHE A 14 -25.72 7.17 30.46
CA PHE A 14 -25.15 8.25 31.26
C PHE A 14 -24.73 9.42 30.35
N PRO A 15 -25.00 10.68 30.73
CA PRO A 15 -24.67 11.84 29.91
C PRO A 15 -23.16 12.14 29.99
N PRO A 16 -22.52 12.61 28.91
CA PRO A 16 -21.10 12.97 28.97
C PRO A 16 -20.91 14.26 29.77
N SER A 17 -20.10 14.17 30.80
CA SER A 17 -19.55 15.33 31.51
C SER A 17 -18.61 16.10 30.57
N SER A 18 -18.87 17.40 30.47
CA SER A 18 -18.08 18.37 29.74
C SER A 18 -16.68 18.51 30.36
N THR A 19 -15.65 18.07 29.63
CA THR A 19 -14.26 18.51 29.87
C THR A 19 -13.73 19.21 28.62
N SER A 20 -13.87 20.54 28.64
CA SER A 20 -13.35 21.48 27.64
C SER A 20 -11.82 21.62 27.71
N SER A 21 -11.06 20.54 27.53
CA SER A 21 -9.60 20.67 27.34
C SER A 21 -8.96 19.75 26.29
N SER A 22 -9.69 18.82 25.67
CA SER A 22 -9.07 17.87 24.72
C SER A 22 -8.90 18.39 23.29
N SER A 23 -9.75 19.32 22.82
CA SER A 23 -9.71 19.79 21.42
C SER A 23 -8.41 20.52 21.08
N PHE A 24 -7.91 21.36 21.99
CA PHE A 24 -6.65 22.08 21.79
C PHE A 24 -5.43 21.16 21.85
N MET A 25 -5.40 20.21 22.79
CA MET A 25 -4.32 19.22 22.92
C MET A 25 -4.29 18.20 21.77
N LEU A 26 -5.46 17.82 21.22
CA LEU A 26 -5.58 16.99 20.02
C LEU A 26 -5.18 17.76 18.77
N LEU A 27 -5.54 19.04 18.65
CA LEU A 27 -5.07 19.90 17.56
C LEU A 27 -3.55 20.08 17.63
N LEU A 28 -2.99 20.30 18.82
CA LEU A 28 -1.55 20.35 19.06
C LEU A 28 -0.86 19.03 18.73
N LYS A 29 -1.37 17.87 19.15
CA LYS A 29 -0.80 16.57 18.77
C LYS A 29 -0.90 16.29 17.28
N LYS A 30 -1.98 16.70 16.61
CA LYS A 30 -2.20 16.55 15.16
C LYS A 30 -1.33 17.51 14.34
N LEU A 31 -1.03 18.69 14.89
CA LEU A 31 -0.02 19.62 14.37
C LEU A 31 1.39 19.08 14.61
N MET A 32 1.70 18.57 15.80
CA MET A 32 3.05 18.10 16.14
C MET A 32 3.46 16.76 15.49
N SER A 33 2.54 15.99 14.89
CA SER A 33 2.85 14.65 14.34
C SER A 33 3.27 14.60 12.87
N LYS A 34 3.38 15.73 12.15
CA LYS A 34 3.80 15.72 10.74
C LYS A 34 4.98 16.65 10.49
N ARG A 35 6.04 16.11 9.87
CA ARG A 35 7.24 16.82 9.35
C ARG A 35 6.88 18.10 8.56
N ARG A 36 5.73 18.10 7.88
CA ARG A 36 5.18 19.26 7.14
C ARG A 36 4.78 20.43 8.05
N THR A 37 4.32 20.17 9.27
CA THR A 37 3.95 21.23 10.23
C THR A 37 5.17 21.97 10.74
N TRP A 38 6.29 21.28 10.97
CA TRP A 38 7.55 21.92 11.36
C TRP A 38 8.12 22.79 10.25
N VAL A 39 8.02 22.36 8.98
CA VAL A 39 8.38 23.18 7.82
C VAL A 39 7.45 24.39 7.70
N PHE A 40 6.14 24.20 7.90
CA PHE A 40 5.17 25.30 7.87
C PHE A 40 5.42 26.30 9.00
N LEU A 41 5.70 25.82 10.22
CA LEU A 41 6.04 26.64 11.37
C LEU A 41 7.34 27.42 11.13
N PHE A 42 8.35 26.76 10.57
CA PHE A 42 9.64 27.39 10.25
C PHE A 42 9.48 28.48 9.19
N LEU A 43 8.77 28.19 8.09
CA LEU A 43 8.47 29.17 7.05
C LEU A 43 7.61 30.32 7.58
N THR A 44 6.62 30.03 8.43
CA THR A 44 5.74 31.04 9.03
C THR A 44 6.53 31.97 9.95
N VAL A 45 7.36 31.42 10.83
CA VAL A 45 8.21 32.20 11.75
C VAL A 45 9.21 33.06 10.97
N TYR A 46 9.87 32.52 9.94
CA TYR A 46 10.78 33.30 9.09
C TYR A 46 10.06 34.39 8.30
N THR A 47 8.86 34.11 7.79
CA THR A 47 8.05 35.10 7.07
C THR A 47 7.60 36.23 7.99
N ILE A 48 7.19 35.90 9.22
CA ILE A 48 6.83 36.89 10.25
C ILE A 48 8.07 37.73 10.63
N LEU A 49 9.23 37.11 10.85
CA LEU A 49 10.46 37.81 11.17
C LEU A 49 10.89 38.74 10.03
N LEU A 50 10.80 38.30 8.78
CA LEU A 50 11.09 39.14 7.61
C LEU A 50 10.09 40.30 7.50
N SER A 51 8.80 40.05 7.72
CA SER A 51 7.77 41.08 7.68
C SER A 51 7.92 42.12 8.79
N ILE A 52 8.24 41.70 10.01
CA ILE A 52 8.50 42.61 11.14
C ILE A 52 9.76 43.43 10.85
N SER A 53 10.82 42.80 10.34
CA SER A 53 12.07 43.48 9.98
C SER A 53 11.87 44.50 8.86
N TRP A 54 11.05 44.17 7.86
CA TRP A 54 10.69 45.07 6.75
C TRP A 54 9.83 46.25 7.22
N ASN A 55 8.84 46.00 8.06
CA ASN A 55 7.98 47.06 8.62
C ASN A 55 8.75 47.96 9.59
N PHE A 56 9.67 47.40 10.38
CA PHE A 56 10.57 48.16 11.22
C PHE A 56 11.52 49.04 10.39
N LEU A 57 12.08 48.50 9.31
CA LEU A 57 12.89 49.27 8.36
C LEU A 57 12.10 50.45 7.77
N ASN A 58 10.87 50.22 7.31
CA ASN A 58 10.00 51.28 6.78
C ASN A 58 9.62 52.32 7.83
N SER A 59 9.38 51.90 9.07
CA SER A 59 9.07 52.80 10.19
C SER A 59 10.29 53.67 10.57
N VAL A 60 11.49 53.09 10.60
CA VAL A 60 12.74 53.83 10.84
C VAL A 60 13.03 54.79 9.69
N LEU A 61 12.78 54.39 8.43
CA LEU A 61 12.91 55.27 7.26
C LEU A 61 11.92 56.43 7.29
N SER A 62 10.65 56.18 7.63
CA SER A 62 9.61 57.21 7.75
C SER A 62 9.88 58.16 8.92
N TRP A 63 10.34 57.64 10.05
CA TRP A 63 10.77 58.45 11.19
C TRP A 63 11.98 59.34 10.82
N TYR A 64 12.95 58.79 10.09
CA TYR A 64 14.11 59.54 9.56
C TYR A 64 13.68 60.67 8.62
N GLU A 65 12.73 60.42 7.71
CA GLU A 65 12.16 61.43 6.81
C GLU A 65 11.41 62.54 7.57
N SER A 66 10.79 62.23 8.72
CA SER A 66 9.98 63.20 9.49
C SER A 66 10.74 64.04 10.52
N THR A 67 11.91 63.59 11.02
CA THR A 67 12.50 64.14 12.26
C THR A 67 13.80 64.93 12.07
N MET A 68 14.50 64.84 10.92
CA MET A 68 15.85 65.40 10.77
C MET A 68 16.00 66.30 9.54
N LYS A 69 16.30 67.59 9.77
CA LYS A 69 16.92 68.45 8.75
C LYS A 69 18.30 67.85 8.43
N LEU A 70 18.46 67.46 7.17
CA LEU A 70 19.55 66.62 6.65
C LEU A 70 20.94 67.15 7.01
N THR A 71 21.66 66.39 7.83
CA THR A 71 23.13 66.46 7.95
C THR A 71 23.72 65.05 7.89
N PRO A 72 24.93 64.84 7.33
CA PRO A 72 25.56 63.52 7.18
C PRO A 72 25.68 62.73 8.50
N THR A 73 25.77 63.43 9.63
CA THR A 73 25.79 62.87 10.98
C THR A 73 24.48 62.15 11.34
N SER A 74 23.33 62.64 10.87
CA SER A 74 22.02 62.00 11.12
C SER A 74 21.86 60.66 10.41
N ALA A 75 22.39 60.51 9.19
CA ALA A 75 22.37 59.26 8.43
C ALA A 75 23.24 58.19 9.11
N LEU A 76 24.35 58.61 9.72
CA LEU A 76 25.22 57.72 10.49
C LEU A 76 24.47 57.16 11.72
N TYR A 77 23.79 58.02 12.50
CA TYR A 77 22.99 57.60 13.65
C TYR A 77 21.83 56.66 13.27
N GLY A 78 21.10 56.97 12.19
CA GLY A 78 20.02 56.10 11.69
C GLY A 78 20.55 54.73 11.24
N SER A 79 21.69 54.69 10.55
CA SER A 79 22.32 53.44 10.11
C SER A 79 22.85 52.58 11.26
N MET A 80 23.35 53.19 12.33
CA MET A 80 23.81 52.47 13.53
C MET A 80 22.64 51.82 14.30
N ILE A 81 21.52 52.54 14.45
CA ILE A 81 20.32 51.99 15.11
C ILE A 81 19.73 50.84 14.28
N LEU A 82 19.73 50.99 12.96
CA LEU A 82 19.30 49.93 12.04
C LEU A 82 20.19 48.68 12.14
N GLY A 83 21.52 48.86 12.14
CA GLY A 83 22.48 47.77 12.32
C GLY A 83 22.30 47.04 13.65
N LEU A 84 22.11 47.78 14.75
CA LEU A 84 21.84 47.21 16.08
C LEU A 84 20.56 46.39 16.12
N ALA A 85 19.46 46.91 15.57
CA ALA A 85 18.17 46.21 15.56
C ALA A 85 18.22 44.91 14.74
N PHE A 86 18.80 44.95 13.54
CA PHE A 86 18.97 43.75 12.69
C PHE A 86 19.96 42.75 13.30
N GLY A 87 21.01 43.22 13.98
CA GLY A 87 21.93 42.37 14.74
C GLY A 87 21.22 41.60 15.86
N VAL A 88 20.39 42.29 16.66
CA VAL A 88 19.61 41.67 17.73
C VAL A 88 18.60 40.66 17.19
N LEU A 89 17.87 41.00 16.11
CA LEU A 89 16.91 40.08 15.48
C LEU A 89 17.59 38.83 14.92
N SER A 90 18.79 38.97 14.36
CA SER A 90 19.57 37.85 13.83
C SER A 90 20.08 36.92 14.93
N ILE A 91 20.47 37.48 16.09
CA ILE A 91 20.84 36.70 17.28
C ILE A 91 19.64 35.90 17.80
N VAL A 92 18.45 36.51 17.85
CA VAL A 92 17.22 35.83 18.29
C VAL A 92 16.84 34.69 17.34
N ALA A 93 16.92 34.91 16.02
CA ALA A 93 16.65 33.87 15.02
C ALA A 93 17.65 32.70 15.12
N ALA A 94 18.93 33.00 15.32
CA ALA A 94 19.96 31.99 15.51
C ALA A 94 19.75 31.17 16.80
N LEU A 95 19.32 31.81 17.89
CA LEU A 95 18.97 31.12 19.15
C LEU A 95 17.83 30.11 18.97
N ILE A 96 16.79 30.45 18.21
CA ILE A 96 15.65 29.57 17.93
C ILE A 96 16.08 28.28 17.20
N VAL A 97 17.12 28.35 16.37
CA VAL A 97 17.63 27.20 15.59
C VAL A 97 18.66 26.39 16.40
N VAL A 98 19.56 27.08 17.10
CA VAL A 98 20.68 26.44 17.79
C VAL A 98 20.21 25.69 19.03
N VAL A 99 19.24 26.22 19.79
CA VAL A 99 18.77 25.58 21.04
C VAL A 99 18.18 24.18 20.81
N PRO A 100 17.25 23.94 19.85
CA PRO A 100 16.74 22.60 19.57
C PRO A 100 17.81 21.63 19.04
N ALA A 101 18.71 22.11 18.15
CA ALA A 101 19.80 21.29 17.61
C ALA A 101 20.80 20.85 18.69
N THR A 102 21.13 21.76 19.61
CA THR A 102 21.94 21.48 20.80
C THR A 102 21.25 20.47 21.71
N LEU A 103 19.94 20.60 21.92
CA LEU A 103 19.16 19.71 22.79
C LEU A 103 19.13 18.28 22.23
N VAL A 104 18.90 18.12 20.92
CA VAL A 104 18.95 16.81 20.25
C VAL A 104 20.35 16.20 20.36
N THR A 105 21.39 16.98 20.07
CA THR A 105 22.79 16.50 20.16
C THR A 105 23.15 16.08 21.58
N TRP A 106 22.71 16.83 22.59
CA TRP A 106 22.91 16.51 24.00
C TRP A 106 22.18 15.23 24.43
N ILE A 107 20.93 15.04 24.00
CA ILE A 107 20.16 13.80 24.25
C ILE A 107 20.85 12.61 23.59
N THR A 108 21.28 12.74 22.33
CA THR A 108 21.95 11.65 21.61
C THR A 108 23.23 11.22 22.31
N ILE A 109 24.06 12.17 22.76
CA ILE A 109 25.30 11.84 23.48
C ILE A 109 25.00 11.17 24.82
N LEU A 110 24.01 11.65 25.57
CA LEU A 110 23.61 11.02 26.83
C LEU A 110 23.07 9.60 26.64
N VAL A 111 22.26 9.38 25.61
CA VAL A 111 21.74 8.05 25.25
C VAL A 111 22.88 7.10 24.89
N LEU A 112 23.83 7.56 24.05
CA LEU A 112 25.02 6.77 23.69
C LEU A 112 25.91 6.44 24.91
N LEU A 113 26.12 7.39 25.83
CA LEU A 113 26.86 7.16 27.07
C LEU A 113 26.13 6.18 28.01
N THR A 114 24.79 6.17 27.97
CA THR A 114 23.96 5.23 28.75
C THR A 114 24.06 3.82 28.18
N PHE A 115 24.03 3.66 26.85
CA PHE A 115 24.27 2.38 26.18
C PHE A 115 25.71 1.86 26.33
N ALA A 116 26.68 2.74 26.56
CA ALA A 116 28.07 2.39 26.87
C ALA A 116 28.31 1.95 28.33
N GLY A 117 27.25 1.79 29.14
CA GLY A 117 27.33 1.19 30.48
C GLY A 117 27.86 2.09 31.59
N LYS A 118 27.94 3.41 31.39
CA LYS A 118 28.39 4.35 32.45
C LYS A 118 27.37 4.49 33.57
N GLY A 119 27.85 4.62 34.81
CA GLY A 119 27.02 4.80 36.00
C GLY A 119 26.26 6.14 36.00
N ARG A 120 25.07 6.17 36.60
CA ARG A 120 24.18 7.36 36.63
C ARG A 120 24.86 8.64 37.17
N ARG A 121 25.82 8.52 38.09
CA ARG A 121 26.56 9.68 38.64
C ARG A 121 27.55 10.28 37.64
N ASP A 122 28.21 9.43 36.85
CA ASP A 122 29.16 9.87 35.83
C ASP A 122 28.44 10.53 34.66
N LEU A 123 27.29 9.97 34.24
CA LEU A 123 26.40 10.56 33.23
C LEU A 123 25.95 11.99 33.58
N VAL A 124 25.64 12.26 34.85
CA VAL A 124 25.22 13.59 35.30
C VAL A 124 26.40 14.58 35.32
N MET A 125 27.59 14.13 35.71
CA MET A 125 28.80 14.95 35.69
C MET A 125 29.25 15.30 34.27
N GLU A 126 29.23 14.31 33.37
CA GLU A 126 29.58 14.48 31.96
C GLU A 126 28.52 15.31 31.22
N GLY A 127 27.24 15.08 31.52
CA GLY A 127 26.13 15.87 31.01
C GLY A 127 26.24 17.35 31.39
N LYS A 128 26.57 17.66 32.66
CA LYS A 128 26.79 19.05 33.12
C LYS A 128 27.98 19.72 32.44
N LYS A 129 29.10 19.00 32.29
CA LYS A 129 30.29 19.50 31.60
C LYS A 129 30.00 19.81 30.13
N LEU A 130 29.30 18.90 29.46
CA LEU A 130 28.91 19.05 28.06
C LEU A 130 27.93 20.23 27.87
N THR A 131 26.96 20.41 28.77
CA THR A 131 26.06 21.58 28.74
C THR A 131 26.83 22.89 28.86
N ALA A 132 27.82 22.96 29.75
CA ALA A 132 28.64 24.18 29.92
C ALA A 132 29.49 24.49 28.67
N GLU A 133 30.11 23.48 28.07
CA GLU A 133 30.93 23.63 26.86
C GLU A 133 30.10 24.06 25.65
N ILE A 134 28.94 23.42 25.43
CA ILE A 134 28.07 23.78 24.32
C ILE A 134 27.46 25.17 24.53
N THR A 135 27.00 25.50 25.72
CA THR A 135 26.45 26.84 26.02
C THR A 135 27.49 27.93 25.79
N GLY A 136 28.74 27.71 26.22
CA GLY A 136 29.84 28.64 25.99
C GLY A 136 30.19 28.82 24.51
N PHE A 137 30.16 27.74 23.73
CA PHE A 137 30.38 27.78 22.29
C PHE A 137 29.26 28.55 21.57
N VAL A 138 28.00 28.25 21.89
CA VAL A 138 26.82 28.89 21.30
C VAL A 138 26.82 30.39 21.57
N VAL A 139 27.08 30.82 22.82
CA VAL A 139 27.16 32.25 23.16
C VAL A 139 28.27 32.95 22.37
N ARG A 140 29.45 32.32 22.23
CA ARG A 140 30.57 32.91 21.48
C ARG A 140 30.27 33.08 19.99
N VAL A 141 29.62 32.09 19.37
CA VAL A 141 29.21 32.15 17.96
C VAL A 141 28.11 33.20 17.77
N LEU A 142 27.11 33.26 18.64
CA LEU A 142 26.03 34.24 18.55
C LEU A 142 26.52 35.68 18.67
N ILE A 143 27.47 35.96 19.57
CA ILE A 143 28.06 37.29 19.71
C ILE A 143 28.89 37.65 18.47
N ARG A 144 29.64 36.70 17.90
CA ARG A 144 30.48 36.97 16.72
C ARG A 144 29.66 37.22 15.46
N GLU A 145 28.70 36.34 15.17
CA GLU A 145 27.85 36.44 13.98
C GLU A 145 26.85 37.59 14.08
N GLY A 146 26.27 37.81 15.26
CA GLY A 146 25.36 38.95 15.50
C GLY A 146 26.04 40.31 15.33
N ASN A 147 27.28 40.45 15.80
CA ASN A 147 28.07 41.67 15.61
C ASN A 147 28.49 41.87 14.15
N LEU A 148 28.81 40.80 13.43
CA LEU A 148 29.16 40.86 12.01
C LEU A 148 27.97 41.33 11.16
N VAL A 149 26.78 40.75 11.40
CA VAL A 149 25.54 41.15 10.71
C VAL A 149 25.16 42.59 11.05
N ALA A 150 25.30 43.01 12.31
CA ALA A 150 25.05 44.39 12.72
C ALA A 150 25.94 45.40 11.96
N VAL A 151 27.23 45.10 11.80
CA VAL A 151 28.18 45.94 11.07
C VAL A 151 27.85 45.99 9.58
N ILE A 152 27.54 44.86 8.95
CA ILE A 152 27.18 44.80 7.52
C ILE A 152 25.88 45.57 7.26
N CYS A 153 24.86 45.40 8.09
CA CYS A 153 23.59 46.12 7.98
C CYS A 153 23.75 47.62 8.24
N ALA A 154 24.63 48.04 9.16
CA ALA A 154 24.95 49.45 9.36
C ALA A 154 25.63 50.06 8.13
N ILE A 155 26.59 49.36 7.52
CA ILE A 155 27.28 49.81 6.31
C ILE A 155 26.30 49.92 5.13
N LEU A 156 25.50 48.88 4.89
CA LEU A 156 24.51 48.86 3.81
C LEU A 156 23.39 49.90 4.03
N GLY A 157 22.93 50.07 5.27
CA GLY A 157 21.97 51.10 5.66
C GLY A 157 22.51 52.51 5.41
N TYR A 158 23.79 52.75 5.75
CA TYR A 158 24.46 54.02 5.47
C TYR A 158 24.52 54.31 3.97
N PHE A 159 24.94 53.34 3.15
CA PHE A 159 24.97 53.53 1.70
C PHE A 159 23.59 53.70 1.07
N ALA A 160 22.56 53.01 1.56
CA ALA A 160 21.19 53.17 1.08
C ALA A 160 20.63 54.56 1.42
N LEU A 161 20.85 55.04 2.64
CA LEU A 161 20.44 56.38 3.09
C LEU A 161 21.22 57.49 2.34
N VAL A 162 22.52 57.29 2.07
CA VAL A 162 23.37 58.27 1.37
C VAL A 162 23.16 58.25 -0.15
N ARG A 163 22.87 57.10 -0.77
CA ARG A 163 22.61 56.99 -2.22
C ARG A 163 21.27 57.64 -2.59
N ARG A 164 20.25 57.48 -1.75
CA ARG A 164 18.96 58.17 -1.92
C ARG A 164 19.09 59.70 -1.80
N ASN A 165 20.08 60.16 -1.03
CA ASN A 165 20.46 61.57 -0.89
C ASN A 165 21.05 62.19 -2.19
N LYS A 166 21.43 61.38 -3.18
CA LYS A 166 21.97 61.86 -4.48
C LYS A 166 20.95 61.91 -5.61
N GLU A 167 19.77 61.30 -5.45
CA GLU A 167 18.78 61.19 -6.53
C GLU A 167 17.81 62.39 -6.60
N ASP A 168 17.82 63.30 -5.61
CA ASP A 168 16.95 64.49 -5.56
C ASP A 168 17.59 65.79 -6.12
N VAL A 169 18.51 65.70 -7.09
CA VAL A 169 19.02 66.88 -7.83
C VAL A 169 18.61 66.80 -9.31
N PRO A 170 17.77 67.72 -9.83
CA PRO A 170 17.29 67.64 -11.22
C PRO A 170 18.37 68.08 -12.22
N TYR A 171 18.62 67.24 -13.23
CA TYR A 171 19.54 67.49 -14.36
C TYR A 171 18.81 68.14 -15.55
N ILE A 172 19.46 69.13 -16.19
CA ILE A 172 19.14 69.60 -17.55
C ILE A 172 20.00 68.82 -18.56
N GLY A 173 19.33 68.16 -19.52
CA GLY A 173 19.69 68.12 -20.94
C GLY A 173 20.84 67.23 -21.44
N GLY A 174 20.46 66.19 -22.19
CA GLY A 174 21.04 65.91 -23.52
C GLY A 174 22.04 64.75 -23.66
N ALA A 175 21.61 63.68 -24.36
CA ALA A 175 22.38 62.73 -25.20
C ALA A 175 23.61 62.00 -24.58
N LYS A 176 23.91 60.72 -24.83
CA LYS A 176 23.70 59.88 -26.01
C LYS A 176 24.10 58.43 -25.68
N GLU A 177 23.46 57.48 -26.38
CA GLU A 177 23.95 56.17 -26.85
C GLU A 177 24.56 55.12 -25.87
N ILE A 178 23.86 53.98 -25.85
CA ILE A 178 24.28 52.67 -25.33
C ILE A 178 24.89 51.88 -26.50
N PRO A 179 26.08 51.27 -26.35
CA PRO A 179 26.45 50.10 -27.13
C PRO A 179 26.55 48.84 -26.26
N ALA A 180 26.29 47.70 -26.91
CA ALA A 180 26.15 46.37 -26.34
C ALA A 180 27.42 45.51 -26.46
N PHE A 181 27.39 44.40 -25.69
CA PHE A 181 28.03 43.09 -25.85
C PHE A 181 29.41 42.76 -25.22
N SER A 182 29.36 41.63 -24.46
CA SER A 182 30.38 40.56 -24.32
C SER A 182 31.63 40.87 -23.44
N GLN A 183 32.26 39.96 -22.68
CA GLN A 183 32.10 38.53 -22.39
C GLN A 183 33.02 38.16 -21.18
N VAL A 184 32.68 37.06 -20.50
CA VAL A 184 33.55 36.13 -19.71
C VAL A 184 34.00 36.49 -18.27
N GLY A 185 33.61 35.61 -17.33
CA GLY A 185 34.23 35.49 -16.00
C GLY A 185 33.49 34.60 -14.98
N SER A 186 33.26 33.32 -15.29
CA SER A 186 32.90 32.15 -14.44
C SER A 186 32.00 32.27 -13.16
N PRO A 187 31.05 31.35 -12.94
CA PRO A 187 30.23 31.31 -11.72
C PRO A 187 31.01 30.68 -10.55
N LYS A 188 31.57 31.50 -9.66
CA LYS A 188 32.14 31.03 -8.37
C LYS A 188 31.57 31.72 -7.12
N SER A 189 30.63 32.65 -7.23
CA SER A 189 30.13 33.42 -6.08
C SER A 189 28.84 32.89 -5.43
N LEU A 190 28.27 31.79 -5.91
CA LEU A 190 27.05 31.18 -5.33
C LEU A 190 27.33 30.08 -4.29
N LEU A 191 28.58 29.89 -3.87
CA LEU A 191 28.98 28.86 -2.89
C LEU A 191 29.02 29.34 -1.42
N HIS A 192 28.70 30.61 -1.14
CA HIS A 192 28.74 31.15 0.22
C HIS A 192 27.41 31.12 1.00
N PHE A 193 26.36 30.49 0.45
CA PHE A 193 25.04 30.37 1.08
C PHE A 193 24.67 28.93 1.52
N PHE A 194 25.67 28.12 1.90
CA PHE A 194 25.43 26.82 2.53
C PHE A 194 25.77 26.84 4.03
N PRO A 195 24.91 26.27 4.91
CA PRO A 195 25.06 26.35 6.36
C PRO A 195 26.14 25.41 6.93
N PHE A 196 27.12 24.98 6.12
CA PHE A 196 28.05 23.89 6.46
C PHE A 196 29.52 24.30 6.63
N LEU A 197 29.86 25.60 6.52
CA LEU A 197 31.21 26.09 6.81
C LEU A 197 31.73 25.77 8.24
N PRO A 198 30.89 25.73 9.31
CA PRO A 198 31.35 25.37 10.65
C PRO A 198 31.87 23.93 10.76
N PHE A 199 31.38 23.02 9.90
CA PHE A 199 31.74 21.60 9.92
C PHE A 199 33.14 21.36 9.30
N LEU A 200 33.50 22.16 8.29
CA LEU A 200 34.82 22.12 7.64
C LEU A 200 35.92 22.74 8.54
N GLU A 201 35.61 23.78 9.31
CA GLU A 201 36.57 24.35 10.28
C GLU A 201 36.74 23.47 11.53
N MET A 202 35.70 22.74 11.95
CA MET A 202 35.77 21.77 13.06
C MET A 202 36.73 20.60 12.76
N VAL A 203 36.81 20.17 11.49
CA VAL A 203 37.77 19.15 11.01
C VAL A 203 39.22 19.65 11.05
N GLN A 204 39.46 20.96 11.06
CA GLN A 204 40.81 21.56 11.10
C GLN A 204 41.29 21.92 12.52
N SER A 205 40.46 21.67 13.56
CA SER A 205 40.80 21.99 14.94
C SER A 205 41.98 21.15 15.48
N PRO A 206 42.73 21.64 16.49
CA PRO A 206 43.87 20.91 17.08
C PRO A 206 43.53 19.52 17.65
N MET A 207 42.24 19.26 17.92
CA MET A 207 41.74 17.98 18.43
C MET A 207 41.70 16.89 17.34
N SER A 208 41.43 17.25 16.07
CA SER A 208 41.42 16.30 14.94
C SER A 208 42.82 15.80 14.60
N ARG A 209 43.84 16.66 14.76
CA ARG A 209 45.26 16.32 14.59
C ARG A 209 45.76 15.31 15.62
N LYS A 210 45.08 15.16 16.76
CA LYS A 210 45.43 14.18 17.81
C LYS A 210 44.78 12.81 17.55
N LEU A 211 43.59 12.76 16.93
CA LEU A 211 42.93 11.50 16.55
C LEU A 211 43.51 10.87 15.27
N ALA A 212 44.02 11.66 14.33
CA ALA A 212 44.59 11.16 13.07
C ALA A 212 45.89 10.35 13.23
N ARG A 213 46.49 10.31 14.43
CA ARG A 213 47.80 9.70 14.65
C ARG A 213 47.75 8.17 14.87
N ASN A 214 46.57 7.60 15.14
CA ASN A 214 46.40 6.16 15.41
C ASN A 214 45.32 5.46 14.55
N GLY A 215 44.73 6.11 13.54
CA GLY A 215 43.71 5.49 12.68
C GLY A 215 43.56 6.26 11.38
N GLY A 216 44.46 5.99 10.43
CA GLY A 216 44.49 6.65 9.12
C GLY A 216 43.19 6.46 8.34
N LEU A 217 42.72 7.53 7.67
CA LEU A 217 41.60 7.69 6.71
C LEU A 217 40.23 7.05 7.03
N LEU A 218 40.12 6.15 7.98
CA LEU A 218 38.94 5.34 8.28
C LEU A 218 37.87 6.17 9.00
N TYR A 219 38.26 6.95 10.02
CA TYR A 219 37.34 7.76 10.80
C TYR A 219 36.71 8.93 10.01
N PRO A 220 37.43 9.66 9.13
CA PRO A 220 36.83 10.65 8.26
C PRO A 220 35.87 10.05 7.22
N VAL A 221 36.19 8.87 6.67
CA VAL A 221 35.35 8.18 5.68
C VAL A 221 34.08 7.63 6.33
N ILE A 222 34.19 7.01 7.51
CA ILE A 222 33.04 6.56 8.30
C ILE A 222 32.20 7.76 8.73
N GLY A 223 32.82 8.85 9.17
CA GLY A 223 32.12 10.08 9.54
C GLY A 223 31.36 10.70 8.36
N PHE A 224 31.97 10.72 7.16
CA PHE A 224 31.31 11.17 5.94
C PHE A 224 30.18 10.23 5.52
N ALA A 225 30.37 8.91 5.60
CA ALA A 225 29.35 7.92 5.27
C ALA A 225 28.15 8.01 6.23
N LEU A 226 28.39 8.17 7.54
CA LEU A 226 27.35 8.38 8.54
C LEU A 226 26.63 9.72 8.35
N PHE A 227 27.36 10.77 7.95
CA PHE A 227 26.78 12.08 7.64
C PHE A 227 25.90 12.05 6.39
N VAL A 228 26.34 11.38 5.32
CA VAL A 228 25.54 11.17 4.10
C VAL A 228 24.33 10.29 4.40
N THR A 229 24.48 9.25 5.22
CA THR A 229 23.37 8.39 5.66
C THR A 229 22.37 9.18 6.52
N PHE A 230 22.86 10.01 7.43
CA PHE A 230 22.02 10.91 8.23
C PHE A 230 21.30 11.93 7.36
N LEU A 231 21.97 12.53 6.36
CA LEU A 231 21.34 13.43 5.40
C LEU A 231 20.31 12.72 4.52
N TYR A 232 20.56 11.47 4.12
CA TYR A 232 19.62 10.65 3.37
C TYR A 232 18.39 10.25 4.23
N LEU A 233 18.58 9.88 5.49
CA LEU A 233 17.47 9.59 6.41
C LEU A 233 16.71 10.86 6.85
N ALA A 234 17.39 12.01 6.91
CA ALA A 234 16.82 13.29 7.31
C ALA A 234 16.13 14.05 6.16
N PHE A 235 16.66 13.94 4.93
CA PHE A 235 16.27 14.75 3.76
C PHE A 235 16.12 13.94 2.45
N GLY A 236 16.23 12.61 2.47
CA GLY A 236 16.12 11.76 1.27
C GLY A 236 14.79 11.92 0.53
N ASP A 237 13.70 12.26 1.23
CA ASP A 237 12.40 12.57 0.63
C ASP A 237 12.35 13.97 -0.05
N LEU A 238 13.28 14.87 0.25
CA LEU A 238 13.37 16.24 -0.29
C LEU A 238 14.30 16.33 -1.49
N TRP A 239 15.33 15.49 -1.56
CA TRP A 239 16.07 15.27 -2.77
C TRP A 239 15.25 14.35 -3.66
N GLY A 240 14.49 14.94 -4.57
CA GLY A 240 13.72 14.26 -5.60
C GLY A 240 14.53 13.39 -6.57
N PHE A 241 15.54 12.66 -6.11
CA PHE A 241 15.73 11.28 -6.54
C PHE A 241 14.53 10.45 -6.03
N ASN A 242 13.34 10.78 -6.54
CA ASN A 242 12.54 9.70 -7.10
C ASN A 242 13.53 9.02 -8.07
N PHE A 243 14.13 7.91 -7.64
CA PHE A 243 14.06 6.79 -8.57
C PHE A 243 12.59 6.77 -8.95
N ASN A 244 12.28 7.23 -10.16
CA ASN A 244 11.03 6.88 -10.79
C ASN A 244 11.00 5.37 -10.63
N ARG A 245 10.33 4.89 -9.59
CA ARG A 245 9.89 3.51 -9.56
C ARG A 245 8.93 3.54 -10.72
N GLU A 246 9.42 3.15 -11.90
CA GLU A 246 8.64 3.17 -13.12
C GLU A 246 7.29 2.60 -12.74
N GLU A 247 6.24 3.40 -12.96
CA GLU A 247 4.91 2.96 -12.64
C GLU A 247 4.71 1.62 -13.34
N ILE A 248 4.45 0.55 -12.56
CA ILE A 248 4.39 -0.81 -13.11
C ILE A 248 3.29 -0.81 -14.16
N LYS A 249 3.69 -0.87 -15.43
CA LYS A 249 2.76 -0.98 -16.56
C LYS A 249 2.42 -2.45 -16.72
N LEU A 250 1.18 -2.78 -16.43
CA LEU A 250 0.62 -4.10 -16.68
C LEU A 250 -0.11 -4.09 -18.03
N SER A 251 0.09 -5.15 -18.80
CA SER A 251 -0.75 -5.49 -19.95
C SER A 251 -1.84 -6.47 -19.54
N PHE A 252 -2.95 -6.48 -20.29
CA PHE A 252 -4.02 -7.47 -20.12
C PHE A 252 -3.48 -8.88 -20.32
N VAL A 253 -4.03 -9.81 -19.53
CA VAL A 253 -3.74 -11.23 -19.71
C VAL A 253 -4.69 -11.79 -20.75
N GLU A 254 -4.13 -12.47 -21.74
CA GLU A 254 -4.86 -13.06 -22.84
C GLU A 254 -4.81 -14.58 -22.75
N ARG A 255 -5.79 -15.24 -23.38
CA ARG A 255 -5.73 -16.68 -23.59
C ARG A 255 -5.17 -16.97 -24.98
N ASN A 256 -4.22 -17.90 -25.04
CA ASN A 256 -3.79 -18.51 -26.30
C ASN A 256 -3.87 -20.05 -26.17
N GLY A 257 -4.89 -20.64 -26.79
CA GLY A 257 -5.16 -22.07 -26.68
C GLY A 257 -5.43 -22.48 -25.24
N THR A 258 -4.58 -23.36 -24.70
CA THR A 258 -4.65 -23.91 -23.34
C THR A 258 -3.81 -23.16 -22.31
N GLN A 259 -3.23 -22.01 -22.69
CA GLN A 259 -2.33 -21.22 -21.84
C GLN A 259 -2.77 -19.76 -21.74
N PHE A 260 -2.29 -19.06 -20.70
CA PHE A 260 -2.37 -17.61 -20.64
C PHE A 260 -1.10 -16.96 -21.15
N PHE A 261 -1.23 -15.74 -21.65
CA PHE A 261 -0.14 -14.95 -22.19
C PHE A 261 -0.21 -13.50 -21.72
N VAL A 262 0.94 -12.89 -21.52
CA VAL A 262 1.13 -11.45 -21.29
C VAL A 262 2.30 -11.01 -22.16
N ASP A 263 2.09 -9.95 -22.96
CA ASP A 263 3.13 -9.39 -23.84
C ASP A 263 3.82 -10.44 -24.73
N GLY A 264 3.03 -11.39 -25.26
CA GLY A 264 3.52 -12.45 -26.15
C GLY A 264 4.29 -13.59 -25.46
N LYS A 265 4.38 -13.60 -24.12
CA LYS A 265 4.99 -14.68 -23.34
C LYS A 265 3.95 -15.45 -22.56
N ALA A 266 4.18 -16.75 -22.36
CA ALA A 266 3.33 -17.56 -21.48
C ALA A 266 3.24 -16.91 -20.08
N PHE A 267 2.12 -17.11 -19.41
CA PHE A 267 1.85 -16.61 -18.07
C PHE A 267 1.21 -17.73 -17.23
N TYR A 268 1.98 -18.23 -16.26
CA TYR A 268 1.69 -19.38 -15.41
C TYR A 268 1.56 -18.83 -14.01
N ILE A 269 0.49 -19.21 -13.35
CA ILE A 269 0.04 -18.51 -12.18
C ILE A 269 0.38 -19.32 -10.93
N ASN A 270 1.23 -18.73 -10.09
CA ASN A 270 1.28 -19.06 -8.67
C ASN A 270 0.58 -17.90 -7.94
N GLY A 271 -0.51 -18.19 -7.25
CA GLY A 271 -1.30 -17.17 -6.58
C GLY A 271 -1.93 -17.65 -5.30
N TRP A 272 -2.86 -16.86 -4.78
CA TRP A 272 -3.49 -17.12 -3.49
C TRP A 272 -4.89 -16.50 -3.41
N ASN A 273 -5.65 -16.90 -2.39
CA ASN A 273 -6.92 -16.28 -2.02
C ASN A 273 -6.77 -15.41 -0.77
N SER A 274 -7.39 -14.23 -0.81
CA SER A 274 -7.62 -13.37 0.36
C SER A 274 -8.97 -12.68 0.17
N TYR A 275 -10.06 -13.34 0.55
CA TYR A 275 -11.42 -12.86 0.26
C TYR A 275 -11.75 -11.52 0.95
N TRP A 276 -11.08 -11.24 2.07
CA TRP A 276 -11.37 -10.15 3.00
C TRP A 276 -10.81 -8.78 2.60
N LEU A 277 -10.03 -8.68 1.51
CA LEU A 277 -9.29 -7.44 1.18
C LEU A 277 -10.20 -6.21 1.10
N MET A 278 -11.36 -6.33 0.43
CA MET A 278 -12.30 -5.22 0.28
C MET A 278 -12.91 -4.80 1.62
N ASP A 279 -13.48 -5.76 2.36
CA ASP A 279 -14.11 -5.51 3.66
C ASP A 279 -13.12 -4.88 4.65
N HIS A 280 -11.92 -5.44 4.73
CA HIS A 280 -10.90 -4.96 5.65
C HIS A 280 -10.39 -3.56 5.28
N ALA A 281 -10.36 -3.21 3.98
CA ALA A 281 -9.94 -1.90 3.48
C ALA A 281 -10.96 -0.76 3.69
N VAL A 282 -12.19 -1.08 4.15
CA VAL A 282 -13.21 -0.08 4.47
C VAL A 282 -12.72 0.85 5.58
N ASP A 283 -12.06 0.29 6.60
CA ASP A 283 -11.35 1.08 7.60
C ASP A 283 -10.00 1.54 7.04
N TYR A 284 -9.80 2.86 6.99
CA TYR A 284 -8.57 3.47 6.51
C TYR A 284 -7.34 3.07 7.35
N SER A 285 -7.52 2.77 8.64
CA SER A 285 -6.43 2.34 9.52
C SER A 285 -5.90 0.94 9.18
N ASN A 286 -6.72 0.11 8.53
CA ASN A 286 -6.38 -1.26 8.11
C ASN A 286 -5.73 -1.33 6.71
N ARG A 287 -5.80 -0.26 5.92
CA ARG A 287 -5.21 -0.20 4.57
C ARG A 287 -3.71 -0.51 4.48
N PRO A 288 -2.85 -0.14 5.45
CA PRO A 288 -1.46 -0.60 5.46
C PRO A 288 -1.32 -2.12 5.38
N ARG A 289 -2.27 -2.88 5.92
CA ARG A 289 -2.29 -4.34 5.90
C ARG A 289 -2.58 -4.91 4.51
N ILE A 290 -3.42 -4.23 3.72
CA ILE A 290 -3.67 -4.57 2.31
C ILE A 290 -2.37 -4.45 1.51
N LYS A 291 -1.62 -3.37 1.74
CA LYS A 291 -0.30 -3.19 1.14
C LYS A 291 0.67 -4.30 1.59
N GLU A 292 0.69 -4.62 2.88
CA GLU A 292 1.57 -5.63 3.45
C GLU A 292 1.37 -7.01 2.82
N ILE A 293 0.13 -7.51 2.72
CA ILE A 293 -0.14 -8.82 2.13
C ILE A 293 0.20 -8.86 0.64
N LEU A 294 -0.12 -7.81 -0.12
CA LEU A 294 0.22 -7.71 -1.55
C LEU A 294 1.73 -7.65 -1.75
N GLN A 295 2.45 -6.94 -0.87
CA GLN A 295 3.92 -6.90 -0.88
C GLN A 295 4.54 -8.24 -0.52
N ALA A 296 3.99 -8.93 0.48
CA ALA A 296 4.46 -10.25 0.88
C ALA A 296 4.26 -11.27 -0.26
N GLY A 297 3.08 -11.26 -0.91
CA GLY A 297 2.82 -12.08 -2.10
C GLY A 297 3.81 -11.79 -3.23
N ALA A 298 4.04 -10.51 -3.55
CA ALA A 298 5.01 -10.12 -4.58
C ALA A 298 6.45 -10.57 -4.25
N LYS A 299 6.87 -10.48 -2.99
CA LYS A 299 8.20 -10.95 -2.53
C LYS A 299 8.37 -12.47 -2.70
N MET A 300 7.30 -13.25 -2.52
CA MET A 300 7.30 -14.70 -2.77
C MET A 300 7.18 -15.06 -4.26
N GLY A 301 7.12 -14.06 -5.16
CA GLY A 301 6.93 -14.26 -6.58
C GLY A 301 5.52 -14.69 -6.98
N LEU A 302 4.53 -14.51 -6.10
CA LEU A 302 3.13 -14.72 -6.44
C LEU A 302 2.66 -13.62 -7.41
N THR A 303 1.73 -13.97 -8.28
CA THR A 303 1.39 -13.17 -9.47
C THR A 303 -0.04 -12.67 -9.50
N VAL A 304 -0.98 -13.45 -8.93
CA VAL A 304 -2.41 -13.15 -8.93
C VAL A 304 -3.01 -13.45 -7.56
N CYS A 305 -3.83 -12.54 -7.05
CA CYS A 305 -4.63 -12.73 -5.85
C CYS A 305 -6.11 -12.82 -6.25
N ARG A 306 -6.80 -13.87 -5.82
CA ARG A 306 -8.25 -13.98 -5.94
C ARG A 306 -8.92 -13.40 -4.69
N THR A 307 -9.89 -12.51 -4.90
CA THR A 307 -10.59 -11.79 -3.82
C THR A 307 -12.02 -11.42 -4.22
N TRP A 308 -12.85 -11.07 -3.25
CA TRP A 308 -14.27 -10.81 -3.48
C TRP A 308 -14.50 -9.36 -3.87
N ALA A 309 -15.19 -9.18 -4.99
CA ALA A 309 -15.75 -7.88 -5.37
C ALA A 309 -17.21 -7.74 -4.90
N PHE A 310 -17.73 -8.66 -4.09
CA PHE A 310 -19.09 -8.62 -3.52
C PHE A 310 -19.08 -8.53 -2.00
N ASN A 311 -20.14 -7.93 -1.46
CA ASN A 311 -20.61 -8.06 -0.09
C ASN A 311 -22.07 -7.58 -0.12
N ASP A 312 -23.00 -8.52 -0.16
CA ASP A 312 -24.40 -8.29 -0.48
C ASP A 312 -25.24 -8.26 0.81
N GLY A 313 -25.69 -7.07 1.19
CA GLY A 313 -26.40 -6.86 2.44
C GLY A 313 -25.52 -7.09 3.69
N GLY A 314 -25.94 -6.53 4.82
CA GLY A 314 -25.23 -6.68 6.10
C GLY A 314 -24.10 -5.67 6.34
N TYR A 315 -23.17 -6.04 7.22
CA TYR A 315 -22.07 -5.17 7.66
C TYR A 315 -21.09 -4.92 6.51
N ASN A 316 -20.70 -3.66 6.31
CA ASN A 316 -19.85 -3.22 5.20
C ASN A 316 -20.32 -3.69 3.81
N ALA A 317 -21.63 -3.83 3.61
CA ALA A 317 -22.19 -4.22 2.33
C ALA A 317 -21.69 -3.30 1.20
N LEU A 318 -21.12 -3.89 0.15
CA LEU A 318 -20.84 -3.17 -1.09
C LEU A 318 -22.15 -2.80 -1.77
N GLN A 319 -23.06 -3.78 -1.89
CA GLN A 319 -24.42 -3.57 -2.38
C GLN A 319 -25.38 -3.72 -1.20
N ILE A 320 -25.99 -2.60 -0.81
CA ILE A 320 -26.89 -2.50 0.35
C ILE A 320 -28.26 -3.10 0.02
N SER A 321 -28.73 -2.83 -1.19
CA SER A 321 -29.96 -3.34 -1.79
C SER A 321 -29.80 -3.29 -3.32
N PRO A 322 -30.70 -3.89 -4.13
CA PRO A 322 -30.52 -3.95 -5.57
C PRO A 322 -30.27 -2.57 -6.20
N GLY A 323 -29.10 -2.39 -6.81
CA GLY A 323 -28.71 -1.13 -7.45
C GLY A 323 -28.33 0.03 -6.51
N ARG A 324 -28.28 -0.19 -5.19
CA ARG A 324 -27.81 0.78 -4.20
C ARG A 324 -26.52 0.31 -3.55
N PHE A 325 -25.48 1.13 -3.63
CA PHE A 325 -24.13 0.76 -3.22
C PHE A 325 -23.59 1.68 -2.13
N ASP A 326 -22.73 1.15 -1.26
CA ASP A 326 -21.96 1.95 -0.32
C ASP A 326 -20.67 2.45 -0.97
N GLU A 327 -20.60 3.76 -1.23
CA GLU A 327 -19.41 4.40 -1.83
C GLU A 327 -18.15 4.22 -0.96
N ARG A 328 -18.27 4.06 0.37
CA ARG A 328 -17.11 3.80 1.23
C ARG A 328 -16.48 2.45 0.91
N VAL A 329 -17.31 1.44 0.68
CA VAL A 329 -16.88 0.06 0.36
C VAL A 329 -16.37 0.00 -1.08
N PHE A 330 -17.00 0.70 -2.03
CA PHE A 330 -16.45 0.84 -3.38
C PHE A 330 -15.05 1.47 -3.39
N ARG A 331 -14.83 2.49 -2.56
CA ARG A 331 -13.50 3.10 -2.39
C ARG A 331 -12.49 2.17 -1.73
N ALA A 332 -12.95 1.20 -0.95
CA ALA A 332 -12.10 0.15 -0.40
C ALA A 332 -11.62 -0.77 -1.52
N LEU A 333 -12.53 -1.22 -2.40
CA LEU A 333 -12.16 -2.00 -3.59
C LEU A 333 -11.26 -1.21 -4.56
N ASP A 334 -11.56 0.09 -4.77
CA ASP A 334 -10.70 0.99 -5.54
C ASP A 334 -9.27 1.01 -4.98
N HIS A 335 -9.14 1.05 -3.65
CA HIS A 335 -7.85 1.03 -2.98
C HIS A 335 -7.11 -0.30 -3.16
N VAL A 336 -7.81 -1.44 -3.02
CA VAL A 336 -7.25 -2.78 -3.21
C VAL A 336 -6.67 -2.91 -4.63
N ILE A 337 -7.42 -2.53 -5.67
CA ILE A 337 -6.95 -2.57 -7.07
C ILE A 337 -5.75 -1.64 -7.26
N ALA A 338 -5.82 -0.41 -6.76
CA ALA A 338 -4.71 0.54 -6.89
C ALA A 338 -3.44 0.08 -6.17
N GLU A 339 -3.57 -0.59 -5.02
CA GLU A 339 -2.44 -1.12 -4.27
C GLU A 339 -1.87 -2.39 -4.91
N ALA A 340 -2.72 -3.26 -5.49
CA ALA A 340 -2.27 -4.43 -6.25
C ALA A 340 -1.40 -4.00 -7.44
N ARG A 341 -1.83 -2.96 -8.17
CA ARG A 341 -1.06 -2.35 -9.27
C ARG A 341 0.34 -1.92 -8.85
N LYS A 342 0.46 -1.21 -7.73
CA LYS A 342 1.77 -0.73 -7.21
C LYS A 342 2.73 -1.85 -6.85
N ASN A 343 2.21 -3.04 -6.58
CA ASN A 343 2.99 -4.21 -6.21
C ASN A 343 3.10 -5.23 -7.37
N GLY A 344 2.60 -4.90 -8.56
CA GLY A 344 2.66 -5.78 -9.73
C GLY A 344 1.80 -7.05 -9.60
N ILE A 345 0.86 -7.07 -8.65
CA ILE A 345 -0.08 -8.17 -8.42
C ILE A 345 -1.32 -7.93 -9.25
N ARG A 346 -1.82 -8.98 -9.92
CA ARG A 346 -3.13 -8.94 -10.58
C ARG A 346 -4.23 -9.49 -9.69
N LEU A 347 -5.48 -9.12 -9.97
CA LEU A 347 -6.64 -9.53 -9.18
C LEU A 347 -7.62 -10.38 -9.99
N MET A 348 -8.04 -11.51 -9.45
CA MET A 348 -9.23 -12.22 -9.92
C MET A 348 -10.40 -11.86 -9.01
N LEU A 349 -11.45 -11.28 -9.59
CA LEU A 349 -12.56 -10.70 -8.84
C LEU A 349 -13.84 -11.52 -8.99
N SER A 350 -14.26 -12.17 -7.90
CA SER A 350 -15.54 -12.87 -7.83
C SER A 350 -16.69 -11.88 -7.64
N LEU A 351 -17.76 -12.05 -8.41
CA LEU A 351 -18.87 -11.09 -8.53
C LEU A 351 -20.06 -11.40 -7.62
N VAL A 352 -20.22 -12.63 -7.14
CA VAL A 352 -21.24 -13.03 -6.16
C VAL A 352 -20.88 -14.37 -5.53
N ASN A 353 -21.46 -14.68 -4.37
CA ASN A 353 -21.29 -15.99 -3.72
C ASN A 353 -22.49 -16.92 -3.94
N ASN A 354 -22.25 -18.22 -4.04
CA ASN A 354 -23.29 -19.23 -3.86
C ASN A 354 -23.59 -19.50 -2.38
N LEU A 355 -22.56 -19.44 -1.52
CA LEU A 355 -22.66 -19.66 -0.08
C LEU A 355 -23.22 -18.42 0.64
N HIS A 356 -23.54 -18.57 1.92
CA HIS A 356 -24.19 -17.52 2.73
C HIS A 356 -23.25 -16.37 3.16
N ALA A 357 -21.94 -16.61 3.19
CA ALA A 357 -20.97 -15.63 3.65
C ALA A 357 -21.01 -14.38 2.76
N PHE A 358 -21.13 -13.21 3.40
CA PHE A 358 -21.26 -11.90 2.74
C PHE A 358 -22.46 -11.83 1.78
N GLY A 359 -23.54 -12.53 2.12
CA GLY A 359 -24.82 -12.50 1.40
C GLY A 359 -24.91 -13.54 0.28
N GLY A 360 -24.41 -13.19 -0.90
CA GLY A 360 -24.48 -14.02 -2.09
C GLY A 360 -25.90 -14.20 -2.64
N LYS A 361 -26.14 -15.29 -3.39
CA LYS A 361 -27.42 -15.58 -4.05
C LYS A 361 -28.62 -15.54 -3.10
N THR A 362 -28.40 -15.92 -1.84
CA THR A 362 -29.43 -15.91 -0.80
C THR A 362 -29.95 -14.50 -0.53
N GLU A 363 -29.08 -13.49 -0.50
CA GLU A 363 -29.51 -12.11 -0.23
C GLU A 363 -30.28 -11.52 -1.42
N TYR A 364 -29.90 -11.86 -2.65
CA TYR A 364 -30.65 -11.47 -3.84
C TYR A 364 -32.09 -12.00 -3.85
N VAL A 365 -32.28 -13.26 -3.41
CA VAL A 365 -33.62 -13.86 -3.26
C VAL A 365 -34.42 -13.10 -2.19
N LYS A 366 -33.83 -12.84 -1.02
CA LYS A 366 -34.47 -12.04 0.05
C LYS A 366 -34.87 -10.64 -0.41
N TRP A 367 -34.04 -9.97 -1.23
CA TRP A 367 -34.39 -8.65 -1.77
C TRP A 367 -35.62 -8.72 -2.67
N ALA A 368 -35.70 -9.73 -3.54
CA ALA A 368 -36.86 -9.89 -4.41
C ALA A 368 -38.12 -10.28 -3.61
N GLU A 369 -38.02 -11.13 -2.59
CA GLU A 369 -39.15 -11.46 -1.70
C GLU A 369 -39.70 -10.22 -0.98
N LYS A 370 -38.81 -9.35 -0.48
CA LYS A 370 -39.20 -8.09 0.20
C LYS A 370 -39.92 -7.11 -0.73
N GLU A 371 -39.63 -7.14 -2.02
CA GLU A 371 -40.32 -6.35 -3.05
C GLU A 371 -41.63 -7.02 -3.54
N GLY A 372 -42.05 -8.12 -2.92
CA GLY A 372 -43.30 -8.81 -3.23
C GLY A 372 -43.23 -9.73 -4.46
N VAL A 373 -42.02 -10.10 -4.92
CA VAL A 373 -41.86 -11.09 -5.98
C VAL A 373 -42.22 -12.47 -5.41
N ALA A 374 -43.22 -13.13 -6.01
CA ALA A 374 -43.64 -14.47 -5.62
C ALA A 374 -42.59 -15.50 -6.08
N LEU A 375 -41.69 -15.89 -5.16
CA LEU A 375 -40.59 -16.81 -5.43
C LEU A 375 -40.87 -18.20 -4.86
N SER A 376 -40.17 -19.20 -5.40
CA SER A 376 -40.06 -20.49 -4.72
C SER A 376 -39.27 -20.32 -3.42
N SER A 377 -39.47 -21.20 -2.43
CA SER A 377 -38.69 -21.18 -1.18
C SER A 377 -37.20 -21.54 -1.35
N SER A 378 -36.71 -21.68 -2.58
CA SER A 378 -35.33 -22.04 -2.89
C SER A 378 -34.48 -20.83 -3.25
N ASN A 379 -33.26 -20.81 -2.72
CA ASN A 379 -32.22 -19.86 -3.09
C ASN A 379 -31.81 -19.97 -4.57
N ASP A 380 -32.15 -21.06 -5.24
CA ASP A 380 -31.87 -21.27 -6.66
C ASP A 380 -32.74 -20.41 -7.58
N SER A 381 -33.77 -19.73 -7.06
CA SER A 381 -34.51 -18.71 -7.79
C SER A 381 -33.58 -17.62 -8.35
N PHE A 382 -32.42 -17.39 -7.73
CA PHE A 382 -31.35 -16.56 -8.27
C PHE A 382 -30.95 -16.91 -9.71
N PHE A 383 -30.97 -18.20 -10.05
CA PHE A 383 -30.54 -18.68 -11.35
C PHE A 383 -31.59 -18.52 -12.44
N TYR A 384 -32.89 -18.41 -12.15
CA TYR A 384 -33.93 -18.42 -13.20
C TYR A 384 -34.96 -17.29 -13.09
N ASP A 385 -35.11 -16.64 -11.93
CA ASP A 385 -36.05 -15.53 -11.81
C ASP A 385 -35.56 -14.30 -12.61
N PRO A 386 -36.37 -13.76 -13.53
CA PRO A 386 -35.96 -12.66 -14.39
C PRO A 386 -35.70 -11.35 -13.62
N THR A 387 -36.36 -11.14 -12.49
CA THR A 387 -36.14 -9.96 -11.64
C THR A 387 -34.79 -10.05 -10.95
N ILE A 388 -34.45 -11.20 -10.38
CA ILE A 388 -33.16 -11.42 -9.72
C ILE A 388 -32.01 -11.38 -10.73
N ARG A 389 -32.17 -12.03 -11.90
CA ARG A 389 -31.21 -11.94 -13.00
C ARG A 389 -30.93 -10.48 -13.40
N ARG A 390 -31.96 -9.63 -13.43
CA ARG A 390 -31.82 -8.18 -13.68
C ARG A 390 -31.08 -7.45 -12.56
N TYR A 391 -31.30 -7.77 -11.30
CA TYR A 391 -30.54 -7.20 -10.19
C TYR A 391 -29.05 -7.51 -10.32
N PHE A 392 -28.70 -8.77 -10.59
CA PHE A 392 -27.31 -9.17 -10.79
C PHE A 392 -26.68 -8.46 -12.00
N LYS A 393 -27.38 -8.38 -13.13
CA LYS A 393 -26.89 -7.61 -14.30
C LYS A 393 -26.63 -6.13 -13.99
N ASN A 394 -27.48 -5.50 -13.18
CA ASN A 394 -27.27 -4.11 -12.75
C ASN A 394 -26.00 -3.99 -11.88
N TYR A 395 -25.81 -4.93 -10.95
CA TYR A 395 -24.60 -5.03 -10.14
C TYR A 395 -23.35 -5.20 -11.01
N VAL A 396 -23.33 -6.19 -11.90
CA VAL A 396 -22.21 -6.47 -12.82
C VAL A 396 -21.86 -5.24 -13.64
N LYS A 397 -22.85 -4.59 -14.25
CA LYS A 397 -22.62 -3.37 -15.03
C LYS A 397 -21.97 -2.28 -14.17
N THR A 398 -22.47 -2.07 -12.96
CA THR A 398 -21.96 -1.04 -12.05
C THR A 398 -20.50 -1.30 -11.66
N VAL A 399 -20.14 -2.54 -11.32
CA VAL A 399 -18.77 -2.91 -10.95
C VAL A 399 -17.82 -2.78 -12.14
N LEU A 400 -18.16 -3.34 -13.30
CA LEU A 400 -17.28 -3.32 -14.47
C LEU A 400 -17.03 -1.90 -15.01
N THR A 401 -18.04 -1.02 -14.94
CA THR A 401 -17.90 0.38 -15.38
C THR A 401 -17.52 1.34 -14.24
N ARG A 402 -17.15 0.83 -13.06
CA ARG A 402 -16.68 1.67 -11.96
C ARG A 402 -15.36 2.32 -12.37
N ARG A 403 -15.29 3.65 -12.31
CA ARG A 403 -14.04 4.40 -12.43
C ARG A 403 -13.34 4.43 -11.08
N ASN A 404 -12.16 3.81 -11.01
CA ASN A 404 -11.34 3.79 -9.81
C ASN A 404 -10.90 5.22 -9.43
N ILE A 405 -11.15 5.65 -8.19
CA ILE A 405 -10.84 7.02 -7.77
C ILE A 405 -9.34 7.30 -7.58
N TYR A 406 -8.51 6.26 -7.41
CA TYR A 406 -7.07 6.38 -7.20
C TYR A 406 -6.27 6.32 -8.50
N THR A 407 -6.70 5.47 -9.45
CA THR A 407 -6.01 5.31 -10.75
C THR A 407 -6.68 6.10 -11.86
N GLY A 408 -7.97 6.44 -11.73
CA GLY A 408 -8.75 7.10 -12.77
C GLY A 408 -9.13 6.20 -13.95
N ILE A 409 -8.88 4.89 -13.86
CA ILE A 409 -9.17 3.88 -14.88
C ILE A 409 -10.50 3.19 -14.53
N GLU A 410 -11.34 2.91 -15.53
CA GLU A 410 -12.51 2.04 -15.33
C GLU A 410 -12.08 0.60 -15.11
N TYR A 411 -12.76 -0.16 -14.26
CA TYR A 411 -12.35 -1.53 -13.93
C TYR A 411 -12.24 -2.41 -15.19
N ARG A 412 -13.18 -2.32 -16.13
CA ARG A 412 -13.12 -3.02 -17.44
C ARG A 412 -11.91 -2.64 -18.31
N ASP A 413 -11.23 -1.54 -17.99
CA ASP A 413 -10.06 -1.03 -18.71
C ASP A 413 -8.77 -1.13 -17.87
N ASP A 414 -8.81 -1.71 -16.67
CA ASP A 414 -7.65 -1.78 -15.77
C ASP A 414 -6.93 -3.15 -15.84
N PRO A 415 -5.76 -3.26 -16.49
CA PRO A 415 -5.01 -4.51 -16.63
C PRO A 415 -4.43 -5.08 -15.32
N THR A 416 -4.63 -4.38 -14.20
CA THR A 416 -4.44 -4.95 -12.86
C THR A 416 -5.45 -6.05 -12.56
N ILE A 417 -6.62 -6.06 -13.21
CA ILE A 417 -7.56 -7.16 -13.09
C ILE A 417 -7.10 -8.27 -14.06
N PHE A 418 -6.94 -9.48 -13.54
CA PHE A 418 -6.61 -10.68 -14.31
C PHE A 418 -7.86 -11.24 -14.99
N ALA A 419 -8.92 -11.43 -14.21
CA ALA A 419 -10.15 -12.05 -14.68
C ALA A 419 -11.33 -11.69 -13.78
N TRP A 420 -12.52 -11.77 -14.37
CA TRP A 420 -13.79 -11.84 -13.66
C TRP A 420 -14.18 -13.29 -13.38
N GLU A 421 -14.79 -13.53 -12.23
CA GLU A 421 -15.44 -14.79 -11.88
C GLU A 421 -16.93 -14.52 -11.65
N LEU A 422 -17.80 -15.24 -12.38
CA LEU A 422 -19.24 -15.00 -12.34
C LEU A 422 -19.82 -15.22 -10.94
N ILE A 423 -19.46 -16.32 -10.29
CA ILE A 423 -20.00 -16.73 -9.00
C ILE A 423 -19.06 -17.73 -8.32
N ASN A 424 -18.77 -17.53 -7.04
CA ASN A 424 -18.05 -18.51 -6.24
C ASN A 424 -18.92 -19.76 -6.00
N GLU A 425 -18.45 -20.93 -6.44
CA GLU A 425 -19.00 -22.26 -6.18
C GLU A 425 -20.51 -22.44 -6.50
N PRO A 426 -20.99 -22.16 -7.73
CA PRO A 426 -22.40 -22.23 -8.04
C PRO A 426 -22.95 -23.66 -7.90
N ARG A 427 -24.05 -23.78 -7.16
CA ARG A 427 -24.83 -25.02 -7.01
C ARG A 427 -26.31 -24.72 -7.21
N CYS A 428 -26.97 -25.47 -8.09
CA CYS A 428 -28.41 -25.40 -8.39
C CYS A 428 -29.04 -26.77 -8.10
N MET A 429 -29.30 -27.03 -6.82
CA MET A 429 -29.78 -28.34 -6.35
C MET A 429 -31.23 -28.63 -6.75
N THR A 430 -32.01 -27.58 -7.05
CA THR A 430 -33.38 -27.71 -7.57
C THR A 430 -33.45 -28.24 -9.00
N ASP A 431 -32.34 -28.16 -9.76
CA ASP A 431 -32.25 -28.72 -11.10
C ASP A 431 -30.92 -29.51 -11.31
N PRO A 432 -30.86 -30.76 -10.85
CA PRO A 432 -29.70 -31.62 -11.05
C PRO A 432 -29.39 -31.96 -12.52
N SER A 433 -30.28 -31.63 -13.48
CA SER A 433 -29.97 -31.79 -14.91
C SER A 433 -28.87 -30.83 -15.37
N GLY A 434 -28.71 -29.72 -14.64
CA GLY A 434 -27.78 -28.62 -14.92
C GLY A 434 -28.24 -27.68 -16.02
N ASP A 435 -29.46 -27.82 -16.54
CA ASP A 435 -30.00 -26.96 -17.60
C ASP A 435 -30.20 -25.52 -17.09
N THR A 436 -30.79 -25.36 -15.91
CA THR A 436 -31.03 -24.04 -15.28
C THR A 436 -29.74 -23.25 -15.05
N LEU A 437 -28.71 -23.91 -14.51
CA LEU A 437 -27.42 -23.28 -14.26
C LEU A 437 -26.70 -22.97 -15.58
N GLN A 438 -26.76 -23.88 -16.56
CA GLN A 438 -26.19 -23.63 -17.89
C GLN A 438 -26.79 -22.38 -18.54
N ASP A 439 -28.12 -22.27 -18.56
CA ASP A 439 -28.83 -21.14 -19.16
C ASP A 439 -28.45 -19.82 -18.48
N TRP A 440 -28.31 -19.83 -17.16
CA TRP A 440 -27.85 -18.67 -16.40
C TRP A 440 -26.40 -18.29 -16.76
N ILE A 441 -25.49 -19.26 -16.83
CA ILE A 441 -24.08 -18.99 -17.19
C ILE A 441 -23.99 -18.43 -18.60
N GLU A 442 -24.73 -18.97 -19.57
CA GLU A 442 -24.73 -18.46 -20.95
C GLU A 442 -25.22 -17.01 -21.00
N GLU A 443 -26.33 -16.69 -20.31
CA GLU A 443 -26.86 -15.34 -20.25
C GLU A 443 -25.90 -14.36 -19.57
N MET A 444 -25.35 -14.71 -18.40
CA MET A 444 -24.52 -13.81 -17.61
C MET A 444 -23.12 -13.63 -18.20
N SER A 445 -22.52 -14.69 -18.74
CA SER A 445 -21.21 -14.59 -19.41
C SER A 445 -21.29 -13.75 -20.68
N THR A 446 -22.36 -13.91 -21.48
CA THR A 446 -22.62 -13.08 -22.65
C THR A 446 -22.81 -11.62 -22.26
N PHE A 447 -23.55 -11.36 -21.18
CA PHE A 447 -23.75 -10.01 -20.67
C PHE A 447 -22.45 -9.36 -20.20
N VAL A 448 -21.62 -10.06 -19.42
CA VAL A 448 -20.28 -9.58 -19.02
C VAL A 448 -19.43 -9.24 -20.25
N LYS A 449 -19.33 -10.16 -21.21
CA LYS A 449 -18.54 -9.95 -22.45
C LYS A 449 -19.10 -8.87 -23.38
N SER A 450 -20.37 -8.47 -23.21
CA SER A 450 -20.94 -7.33 -23.92
C SER A 450 -20.44 -5.97 -23.39
N ILE A 451 -20.01 -5.92 -22.12
CA ILE A 451 -19.52 -4.71 -21.43
C ILE A 451 -17.99 -4.67 -21.45
N ASP A 452 -17.36 -5.81 -21.23
CA ASP A 452 -15.91 -5.97 -21.12
C ASP A 452 -15.42 -7.11 -22.03
N ARG A 453 -14.66 -6.74 -23.06
CA ARG A 453 -14.04 -7.68 -24.01
C ARG A 453 -12.54 -7.85 -23.81
N LYS A 454 -11.96 -7.19 -22.80
CA LYS A 454 -10.52 -7.17 -22.54
C LYS A 454 -10.12 -8.19 -21.50
N HIS A 455 -10.91 -8.32 -20.43
CA HIS A 455 -10.61 -9.27 -19.35
C HIS A 455 -11.05 -10.69 -19.66
N LEU A 456 -10.32 -11.64 -19.07
CA LEU A 456 -10.71 -13.05 -19.03
C LEU A 456 -11.93 -13.24 -18.12
N LEU A 457 -12.72 -14.27 -18.40
CA LEU A 457 -13.91 -14.65 -17.64
C LEU A 457 -13.89 -16.15 -17.34
N THR A 458 -14.16 -16.50 -16.08
CA THR A 458 -14.48 -17.86 -15.65
C THR A 458 -15.81 -17.89 -14.90
N VAL A 459 -16.33 -19.10 -14.69
CA VAL A 459 -17.56 -19.31 -13.94
C VAL A 459 -17.31 -19.22 -12.43
N GLY A 460 -16.27 -19.90 -11.92
CA GLY A 460 -16.06 -20.09 -10.47
C GLY A 460 -16.54 -21.46 -9.95
N LEU A 461 -16.52 -22.49 -10.81
CA LEU A 461 -16.86 -23.86 -10.47
C LEU A 461 -15.85 -24.49 -9.51
N GLU A 462 -16.37 -25.37 -8.64
CA GLU A 462 -15.57 -26.34 -7.88
C GLU A 462 -14.97 -27.43 -8.79
N GLY A 463 -15.61 -27.71 -9.93
CA GLY A 463 -15.14 -28.67 -10.94
C GLY A 463 -15.96 -29.96 -11.02
N PHE A 464 -17.12 -30.07 -10.37
CA PHE A 464 -17.92 -31.29 -10.43
C PHE A 464 -18.43 -31.61 -11.84
N TYR A 465 -18.39 -32.90 -12.19
CA TYR A 465 -18.98 -33.43 -13.40
C TYR A 465 -20.48 -33.65 -13.20
N GLY A 466 -21.29 -33.15 -14.13
CA GLY A 466 -22.75 -33.22 -14.03
C GLY A 466 -23.31 -34.62 -14.30
N ARG A 467 -24.62 -34.81 -14.07
CA ARG A 467 -25.31 -36.10 -14.24
C ARG A 467 -25.12 -36.75 -15.61
N LYS A 468 -25.00 -35.97 -16.68
CA LYS A 468 -24.85 -36.48 -18.05
C LYS A 468 -23.40 -36.83 -18.39
N SER A 469 -22.43 -36.46 -17.54
CA SER A 469 -21.02 -36.73 -17.78
C SER A 469 -20.68 -38.22 -17.59
N PRO A 470 -19.91 -38.83 -18.51
CA PRO A 470 -19.41 -40.19 -18.31
C PRO A 470 -18.43 -40.30 -17.14
N LYS A 471 -17.84 -39.17 -16.70
CA LYS A 471 -16.90 -39.10 -15.58
C LYS A 471 -17.58 -38.90 -14.22
N ARG A 472 -18.91 -38.76 -14.16
CA ARG A 472 -19.65 -38.45 -12.92
C ARG A 472 -19.35 -39.39 -11.75
N SER A 473 -19.13 -40.68 -12.01
CA SER A 473 -18.89 -41.69 -10.96
C SER A 473 -17.41 -41.91 -10.66
N SER A 474 -16.54 -41.70 -11.65
CA SER A 474 -15.11 -41.96 -11.53
C SER A 474 -14.29 -40.72 -11.19
N GLY A 475 -14.81 -39.54 -11.53
CA GLY A 475 -14.15 -38.24 -11.41
C GLY A 475 -14.58 -37.48 -10.18
N ASN A 476 -15.88 -37.45 -9.85
CA ASN A 476 -16.39 -36.75 -8.67
C ASN A 476 -15.93 -37.38 -7.35
N PRO A 477 -15.90 -36.58 -6.25
CA PRO A 477 -15.60 -37.13 -4.94
C PRO A 477 -16.61 -38.21 -4.54
N GLU A 478 -17.89 -37.90 -4.66
CA GLU A 478 -18.99 -38.79 -4.27
C GLU A 478 -20.20 -38.60 -5.20
N PHE A 479 -21.21 -39.47 -5.06
CA PHE A 479 -22.40 -39.46 -5.91
C PHE A 479 -23.17 -38.14 -5.86
N TRP A 480 -23.19 -37.46 -4.69
CA TRP A 480 -23.92 -36.21 -4.48
C TRP A 480 -23.38 -35.06 -5.34
N ALA A 481 -22.11 -35.08 -5.72
CA ALA A 481 -21.49 -33.98 -6.45
C ALA A 481 -22.11 -33.79 -7.85
N ALA A 482 -22.55 -34.87 -8.48
CA ALA A 482 -23.24 -34.82 -9.77
C ALA A 482 -24.64 -34.19 -9.68
N ASP A 483 -25.21 -34.12 -8.47
CA ASP A 483 -26.59 -33.68 -8.22
C ASP A 483 -26.68 -32.20 -7.85
N LEU A 484 -25.54 -31.49 -7.81
CA LEU A 484 -25.48 -30.07 -7.47
C LEU A 484 -25.83 -29.13 -8.65
N GLY A 485 -26.19 -29.68 -9.81
CA GLY A 485 -26.57 -28.93 -11.00
C GLY A 485 -25.41 -28.30 -11.78
N SER A 486 -24.17 -28.38 -11.28
CA SER A 486 -22.97 -27.98 -12.02
C SER A 486 -22.46 -29.10 -12.93
N ASP A 487 -21.87 -28.71 -14.06
CA ASP A 487 -21.24 -29.61 -15.01
C ASP A 487 -19.98 -28.95 -15.58
N PHE A 488 -18.82 -29.38 -15.09
CA PHE A 488 -17.51 -28.83 -15.43
C PHE A 488 -17.29 -28.68 -16.93
N ILE A 489 -17.61 -29.71 -17.73
CA ILE A 489 -17.38 -29.68 -19.17
C ILE A 489 -18.37 -28.73 -19.83
N ARG A 490 -19.67 -28.94 -19.59
CA ARG A 490 -20.73 -28.17 -20.26
C ARG A 490 -20.66 -26.68 -19.93
N ASN A 491 -20.50 -26.35 -18.65
CA ASN A 491 -20.44 -24.97 -18.17
C ASN A 491 -19.19 -24.25 -18.68
N SER A 492 -18.06 -24.95 -18.76
CA SER A 492 -16.80 -24.37 -19.22
C SER A 492 -16.63 -24.36 -20.73
N MET A 493 -17.50 -25.03 -21.50
CA MET A 493 -17.36 -25.13 -22.97
C MET A 493 -17.74 -23.84 -23.70
N LEU A 494 -18.63 -23.02 -23.13
CA LEU A 494 -19.12 -21.76 -23.71
C LEU A 494 -17.98 -20.86 -24.22
N SER A 495 -18.12 -20.29 -25.42
CA SER A 495 -17.08 -19.44 -26.04
C SER A 495 -16.80 -18.15 -25.27
N THR A 496 -17.75 -17.69 -24.45
CA THR A 496 -17.64 -16.55 -23.54
C THR A 496 -16.83 -16.84 -22.28
N ILE A 497 -16.60 -18.11 -21.95
CA ILE A 497 -15.76 -18.54 -20.82
C ILE A 497 -14.34 -18.81 -21.35
N ASP A 498 -13.36 -18.08 -20.83
CA ASP A 498 -12.00 -18.14 -21.35
C ASP A 498 -11.21 -19.30 -20.75
N PHE A 499 -11.39 -19.60 -19.47
CA PHE A 499 -10.72 -20.68 -18.77
C PHE A 499 -11.68 -21.37 -17.79
N ALA A 500 -11.35 -22.59 -17.39
CA ALA A 500 -12.14 -23.33 -16.42
C ALA A 500 -11.49 -23.25 -15.03
N SER A 501 -12.30 -23.09 -14.00
CA SER A 501 -11.88 -23.10 -12.59
C SER A 501 -12.21 -24.44 -11.94
N VAL A 502 -11.39 -24.85 -10.98
CA VAL A 502 -11.52 -26.09 -10.19
C VAL A 502 -11.06 -25.81 -8.76
N HIS A 503 -11.79 -26.32 -7.77
CA HIS A 503 -11.39 -26.27 -6.35
C HIS A 503 -10.87 -27.65 -5.91
N VAL A 504 -10.12 -27.72 -4.81
CA VAL A 504 -9.53 -28.97 -4.30
C VAL A 504 -9.56 -29.01 -2.77
N TYR A 505 -10.62 -29.62 -2.19
CA TYR A 505 -10.82 -29.77 -0.74
C TYR A 505 -11.14 -31.21 -0.35
N PRO A 506 -10.17 -32.14 -0.46
CA PRO A 506 -10.44 -33.57 -0.23
C PRO A 506 -10.81 -33.89 1.22
N ASP A 507 -10.45 -33.07 2.19
CA ASP A 507 -10.84 -33.20 3.60
C ASP A 507 -12.28 -32.78 3.87
N HIS A 508 -12.79 -31.77 3.15
CA HIS A 508 -14.20 -31.40 3.19
C HIS A 508 -15.10 -32.36 2.41
N TRP A 509 -14.58 -32.99 1.36
CA TRP A 509 -15.37 -33.92 0.55
C TRP A 509 -15.40 -35.34 1.11
N PHE A 510 -14.39 -35.73 1.88
CA PHE A 510 -14.27 -37.07 2.47
C PHE A 510 -14.01 -37.02 3.97
N HIS A 511 -14.98 -37.48 4.76
CA HIS A 511 -14.86 -37.58 6.21
C HIS A 511 -14.36 -38.96 6.68
N ASP A 512 -14.46 -39.99 5.83
CA ASP A 512 -14.18 -41.39 6.14
C ASP A 512 -12.81 -41.88 5.62
N LYS A 513 -12.14 -41.08 4.76
CA LYS A 513 -10.87 -41.45 4.13
C LYS A 513 -9.66 -40.93 4.91
N ASN A 514 -8.59 -41.73 4.94
CA ASN A 514 -7.31 -41.27 5.48
C ASN A 514 -6.58 -40.30 4.53
N PHE A 515 -5.53 -39.64 5.04
CA PHE A 515 -4.75 -38.67 4.28
C PHE A 515 -4.19 -39.20 2.94
N GLU A 516 -3.68 -40.43 2.87
CA GLU A 516 -3.10 -40.97 1.63
C GLU A 516 -4.17 -41.22 0.56
N GLU A 517 -5.35 -41.67 0.97
CA GLU A 517 -6.49 -41.83 0.06
C GLU A 517 -7.00 -40.48 -0.46
N LYS A 518 -7.09 -39.47 0.41
CA LYS A 518 -7.41 -38.08 0.06
C LYS A 518 -6.39 -37.51 -0.94
N LEU A 519 -5.10 -37.72 -0.70
CA LEU A 519 -4.02 -37.26 -1.58
C LEU A 519 -4.06 -37.96 -2.95
N LYS A 520 -4.31 -39.26 -2.98
CA LYS A 520 -4.48 -40.04 -4.22
C LYS A 520 -5.68 -39.56 -5.03
N PHE A 521 -6.80 -39.27 -4.37
CA PHE A 521 -7.96 -38.68 -5.02
C PHE A 521 -7.61 -37.31 -5.62
N ALA A 522 -7.02 -36.40 -4.85
CA ALA A 522 -6.68 -35.05 -5.32
C ALA A 522 -5.73 -35.08 -6.53
N ALA A 523 -4.75 -35.99 -6.56
CA ALA A 523 -3.88 -36.18 -7.72
C ALA A 523 -4.66 -36.64 -8.98
N LYS A 524 -5.60 -37.59 -8.81
CA LYS A 524 -6.47 -38.04 -9.91
C LYS A 524 -7.42 -36.94 -10.38
N TRP A 525 -7.97 -36.18 -9.43
CA TRP A 525 -8.83 -35.02 -9.66
C TRP A 525 -8.12 -34.00 -10.55
N MET A 526 -6.92 -33.55 -10.15
CA MET A 526 -6.15 -32.58 -10.93
C MET A 526 -5.79 -33.11 -12.33
N LEU A 527 -5.31 -34.35 -12.43
CA LEU A 527 -4.96 -34.95 -13.72
C LEU A 527 -6.15 -34.99 -14.68
N SER A 528 -7.33 -35.39 -14.19
CA SER A 528 -8.53 -35.53 -15.00
C SER A 528 -8.97 -34.19 -15.59
N HIS A 529 -8.97 -33.13 -14.78
CA HIS A 529 -9.35 -31.79 -15.22
C HIS A 529 -8.34 -31.20 -16.22
N ILE A 530 -7.04 -31.40 -16.00
CA ILE A 530 -6.01 -31.00 -16.96
C ILE A 530 -6.19 -31.74 -18.30
N GLU A 531 -6.51 -33.03 -18.27
CA GLU A 531 -6.79 -33.79 -19.50
C GLU A 531 -8.02 -33.27 -20.24
N ASP A 532 -9.07 -32.87 -19.53
CA ASP A 532 -10.24 -32.25 -20.13
C ASP A 532 -9.93 -30.87 -20.71
N GLY A 533 -9.09 -30.08 -20.05
CA GLY A 533 -8.57 -28.82 -20.59
C GLY A 533 -7.80 -29.01 -21.89
N ASP A 534 -7.02 -30.08 -22.01
CA ASP A 534 -6.23 -30.40 -23.20
C ASP A 534 -7.10 -30.91 -24.36
N LYS A 535 -8.03 -31.82 -24.07
CA LYS A 535 -8.72 -32.62 -25.08
C LYS A 535 -10.11 -32.11 -25.41
N GLU A 536 -10.92 -31.83 -24.38
CA GLU A 536 -12.34 -31.52 -24.51
C GLU A 536 -12.58 -30.02 -24.65
N LEU A 537 -12.01 -29.22 -23.74
CA LEU A 537 -12.27 -27.78 -23.65
C LEU A 537 -11.34 -26.94 -24.52
N ARG A 538 -10.09 -27.39 -24.71
CA ARG A 538 -9.00 -26.60 -25.33
C ARG A 538 -8.84 -25.23 -24.68
N LYS A 539 -8.87 -25.23 -23.34
CA LYS A 539 -8.84 -24.05 -22.47
C LYS A 539 -7.86 -24.25 -21.31
N PRO A 540 -7.30 -23.17 -20.76
CA PRO A 540 -6.57 -23.24 -19.51
C PRO A 540 -7.46 -23.75 -18.38
N ILE A 541 -6.87 -24.50 -17.47
CA ILE A 541 -7.46 -25.01 -16.22
C ILE A 541 -6.74 -24.34 -15.07
N MET A 542 -7.49 -23.65 -14.23
CA MET A 542 -7.00 -22.99 -13.03
C MET A 542 -7.56 -23.69 -11.80
N PHE A 543 -6.67 -24.07 -10.88
CA PHE A 543 -7.06 -24.59 -9.57
C PHE A 543 -7.22 -23.42 -8.60
N THR A 544 -8.37 -22.76 -8.65
CA THR A 544 -8.62 -21.45 -8.03
C THR A 544 -8.81 -21.50 -6.52
N GLU A 545 -8.93 -22.70 -5.96
CA GLU A 545 -8.82 -22.94 -4.52
C GLU A 545 -8.23 -24.32 -4.26
N PHE A 546 -7.32 -24.39 -3.29
CA PHE A 546 -6.93 -25.64 -2.65
C PHE A 546 -6.46 -25.35 -1.23
N GLY A 547 -6.80 -26.23 -0.29
CA GLY A 547 -6.43 -26.10 1.11
C GLY A 547 -6.51 -27.45 1.83
N LEU A 548 -5.88 -27.52 3.00
CA LEU A 548 -6.05 -28.63 3.95
C LEU A 548 -6.24 -28.03 5.35
N SER A 549 -7.40 -28.25 5.96
CA SER A 549 -7.80 -27.65 7.23
C SER A 549 -6.88 -28.11 8.37
N ASN A 550 -6.51 -27.20 9.27
CA ASN A 550 -5.78 -27.54 10.49
C ASN A 550 -6.69 -28.03 11.62
N GLU A 551 -8.02 -28.00 11.42
CA GLU A 551 -9.02 -28.53 12.36
C GLU A 551 -9.35 -30.01 12.09
N ASN A 552 -8.75 -30.63 11.08
CA ASN A 552 -8.85 -32.09 10.90
C ASN A 552 -8.33 -32.82 12.14
N GLU A 553 -9.05 -33.83 12.63
CA GLU A 553 -8.72 -34.55 13.88
C GLU A 553 -7.30 -35.16 13.87
N ASP A 554 -6.83 -35.59 12.70
CA ASP A 554 -5.52 -36.20 12.45
C ASP A 554 -4.52 -35.24 11.78
N PHE A 555 -4.73 -33.92 11.90
CA PHE A 555 -3.92 -32.91 11.23
C PHE A 555 -2.49 -32.87 11.75
N GLU A 556 -1.56 -33.12 10.82
CA GLU A 556 -0.14 -32.86 11.01
C GLU A 556 0.31 -31.77 10.03
N PRO A 557 1.04 -30.72 10.46
CA PRO A 557 1.48 -29.66 9.54
C PRO A 557 2.20 -30.17 8.28
N ALA A 558 2.95 -31.28 8.41
CA ALA A 558 3.63 -31.93 7.28
C ALA A 558 2.67 -32.49 6.21
N GLN A 559 1.43 -32.84 6.57
CA GLN A 559 0.40 -33.26 5.61
C GLN A 559 0.03 -32.11 4.67
N ARG A 560 -0.12 -30.89 5.20
CA ARG A 560 -0.40 -29.68 4.40
C ARG A 560 0.72 -29.42 3.41
N ASP A 561 1.98 -29.50 3.84
CA ASP A 561 3.14 -29.35 2.95
C ASP A 561 3.18 -30.43 1.86
N ARG A 562 2.91 -31.69 2.20
CA ARG A 562 2.83 -32.79 1.22
C ARG A 562 1.72 -32.56 0.20
N PHE A 563 0.55 -32.12 0.64
CA PHE A 563 -0.59 -31.80 -0.23
C PHE A 563 -0.27 -30.61 -1.14
N TYR A 564 0.27 -29.52 -0.60
CA TYR A 564 0.63 -28.32 -1.35
C TYR A 564 1.70 -28.65 -2.39
N LYS A 565 2.74 -29.39 -1.99
CA LYS A 565 3.77 -29.85 -2.91
C LYS A 565 3.19 -30.68 -4.06
N MET A 566 2.23 -31.56 -3.79
CA MET A 566 1.56 -32.35 -4.83
C MET A 566 0.85 -31.44 -5.84
N VAL A 567 0.03 -30.49 -5.37
CA VAL A 567 -0.68 -29.53 -6.23
C VAL A 567 0.30 -28.73 -7.09
N LEU A 568 1.30 -28.11 -6.47
CA LEU A 568 2.29 -27.26 -7.15
C LEU A 568 3.13 -28.06 -8.16
N ASP A 569 3.45 -29.32 -7.86
CA ASP A 569 4.14 -30.21 -8.80
C ASP A 569 3.31 -30.55 -10.03
N PHE A 570 1.99 -30.72 -9.89
CA PHE A 570 1.09 -30.93 -11.05
C PHE A 570 1.07 -29.71 -11.96
N ILE A 571 0.96 -28.51 -11.38
CA ILE A 571 1.00 -27.25 -12.16
C ILE A 571 2.33 -27.11 -12.90
N TYR A 572 3.46 -27.32 -12.22
CA TYR A 572 4.77 -27.21 -12.86
C TYR A 572 4.96 -28.25 -13.97
N LYS A 573 4.56 -29.51 -13.74
CA LYS A 573 4.64 -30.57 -14.76
C LYS A 573 3.75 -30.27 -15.96
N SER A 574 2.60 -29.64 -15.73
CA SER A 574 1.71 -29.16 -16.79
C SER A 574 2.38 -28.06 -17.61
N ALA A 575 2.89 -27.02 -16.95
CA ALA A 575 3.61 -25.91 -17.58
C ALA A 575 4.79 -26.39 -18.44
N LYS A 576 5.66 -27.24 -17.89
CA LYS A 576 6.81 -27.81 -18.61
C LYS A 576 6.44 -28.60 -19.87
N ARG A 577 5.22 -29.11 -19.94
CA ARG A 577 4.69 -29.90 -21.07
C ARG A 577 3.72 -29.10 -21.93
N ASN A 578 3.57 -27.79 -21.70
CA ASN A 578 2.59 -26.92 -22.35
C ASN A 578 1.15 -27.47 -22.29
N ARG A 579 0.78 -28.12 -21.17
CA ARG A 579 -0.56 -28.66 -20.92
C ARG A 579 -1.45 -27.65 -20.19
N SER A 580 -2.75 -27.88 -20.22
CA SER A 580 -3.78 -26.92 -19.80
C SER A 580 -3.78 -26.49 -18.33
N GLY A 581 -3.12 -27.20 -17.41
CA GLY A 581 -2.96 -26.76 -16.03
C GLY A 581 -2.10 -25.50 -15.97
N ALA A 582 -2.74 -24.34 -15.84
CA ALA A 582 -2.14 -23.03 -16.07
C ALA A 582 -1.79 -22.29 -14.77
N GLY A 583 -2.27 -22.77 -13.63
CA GLY A 583 -1.94 -22.19 -12.34
C GLY A 583 -2.83 -22.65 -11.20
N SER A 584 -2.53 -22.14 -10.01
CA SER A 584 -3.24 -22.49 -8.78
C SER A 584 -3.24 -21.36 -7.75
N PHE A 585 -4.28 -21.31 -6.92
CA PHE A 585 -4.41 -20.42 -5.76
C PHE A 585 -4.61 -21.23 -4.49
N PHE A 586 -3.70 -21.10 -3.52
CA PHE A 586 -3.95 -21.69 -2.22
C PHE A 586 -4.99 -20.86 -1.45
N TRP A 587 -5.84 -21.54 -0.71
CA TRP A 587 -6.76 -20.98 0.26
C TRP A 587 -6.19 -21.23 1.66
N GLN A 588 -5.95 -20.21 2.49
CA GLN A 588 -5.90 -18.78 2.16
C GLN A 588 -4.71 -18.08 2.82
N PHE A 589 -4.29 -16.96 2.24
CA PHE A 589 -3.15 -16.18 2.73
C PHE A 589 -3.62 -15.11 3.72
N LEU A 590 -3.02 -15.11 4.91
CA LEU A 590 -3.16 -14.12 5.97
C LEU A 590 -1.81 -13.47 6.31
N VAL A 591 -1.86 -12.38 7.07
CA VAL A 591 -0.72 -11.76 7.76
C VAL A 591 -1.00 -11.73 9.26
N GLU A 592 -0.05 -11.34 10.11
CA GLU A 592 -0.25 -11.35 11.56
C GLU A 592 -1.45 -10.50 12.02
N GLY A 593 -2.15 -10.96 13.06
CA GLY A 593 -3.29 -10.24 13.63
C GLY A 593 -4.55 -10.29 12.77
N MET A 594 -4.71 -11.34 11.95
CA MET A 594 -5.85 -11.59 11.07
C MET A 594 -6.62 -12.86 11.45
N GLU A 595 -6.52 -13.31 12.70
CA GLU A 595 -7.08 -14.56 13.20
C GLU A 595 -8.60 -14.62 13.01
N LEU A 596 -9.28 -13.47 13.10
CA LEU A 596 -10.74 -13.36 12.88
C LEU A 596 -11.20 -13.69 11.46
N TYR A 597 -10.29 -13.69 10.49
CA TYR A 597 -10.58 -14.02 9.08
C TYR A 597 -10.10 -15.42 8.71
N ASN A 598 -9.48 -16.14 9.64
CA ASN A 598 -9.08 -17.53 9.45
C ASN A 598 -10.30 -18.46 9.52
N ASP A 599 -10.41 -19.32 8.52
CA ASP A 599 -11.46 -20.33 8.37
C ASP A 599 -10.83 -21.74 8.28
N ASP A 600 -9.88 -22.02 9.18
CA ASP A 600 -9.17 -23.31 9.33
C ASP A 600 -8.08 -23.57 8.28
N PHE A 601 -8.11 -22.82 7.18
CA PHE A 601 -7.14 -22.92 6.08
C PHE A 601 -6.11 -21.79 6.07
N GLY A 602 -6.25 -20.79 6.93
CA GLY A 602 -5.39 -19.62 6.99
C GLY A 602 -3.92 -20.01 7.17
N ILE A 603 -3.07 -19.35 6.38
CA ILE A 603 -1.62 -19.50 6.43
C ILE A 603 -1.01 -18.11 6.49
N VAL A 604 -0.18 -17.89 7.53
CA VAL A 604 0.83 -16.84 7.57
C VAL A 604 2.15 -17.51 7.16
N PRO A 605 2.60 -17.42 5.89
CA PRO A 605 3.61 -18.32 5.34
C PRO A 605 4.93 -18.33 6.14
N TRP A 606 5.40 -17.18 6.62
CA TRP A 606 6.66 -17.10 7.37
C TRP A 606 6.62 -17.69 8.78
N GLU A 607 5.43 -17.93 9.35
CA GLU A 607 5.29 -18.73 10.58
C GLU A 607 5.51 -20.23 10.32
N ARG A 608 5.52 -20.64 9.03
CA ARG A 608 5.74 -22.02 8.58
C ARG A 608 6.83 -22.05 7.49
N PRO A 609 8.12 -22.06 7.87
CA PRO A 609 9.25 -21.96 6.92
C PRO A 609 9.19 -22.96 5.76
N SER A 610 8.72 -24.19 6.01
CA SER A 610 8.56 -25.21 4.97
C SER A 610 7.51 -24.84 3.92
N THR A 611 6.33 -24.35 4.34
CA THR A 611 5.28 -23.89 3.44
C THR A 611 5.72 -22.64 2.67
N TYR A 612 6.38 -21.68 3.34
CA TYR A 612 6.97 -20.50 2.70
C TYR A 612 7.98 -20.87 1.60
N GLN A 613 8.87 -21.82 1.90
CA GLN A 613 9.86 -22.32 0.96
C GLN A 613 9.17 -23.00 -0.25
N LEU A 614 8.18 -23.87 -0.02
CA LEU A 614 7.44 -24.54 -1.09
C LEU A 614 6.78 -23.56 -2.06
N ILE A 615 6.12 -22.53 -1.51
CA ILE A 615 5.44 -21.49 -2.32
C ILE A 615 6.47 -20.70 -3.14
N THR A 616 7.57 -20.27 -2.52
CA THR A 616 8.60 -19.46 -3.17
C THR A 616 9.36 -20.25 -4.23
N GLU A 617 9.71 -21.52 -3.95
CA GLU A 617 10.34 -22.41 -4.92
C GLU A 617 9.46 -22.66 -6.15
N GLN A 618 8.14 -22.77 -5.96
CA GLN A 618 7.21 -22.90 -7.08
C GLN A 618 7.22 -21.66 -7.97
N SER A 619 7.20 -20.46 -7.38
CA SER A 619 7.32 -19.21 -8.15
C SER A 619 8.61 -19.20 -8.97
N CYS A 620 9.75 -19.58 -8.36
CA CYS A 620 11.03 -19.72 -9.06
C CYS A 620 10.99 -20.75 -10.20
N ARG A 621 10.33 -21.89 -10.00
CA ARG A 621 10.18 -22.93 -11.02
C ARG A 621 9.37 -22.44 -12.21
N LEU A 622 8.23 -21.80 -11.98
CA LEU A 622 7.40 -21.25 -13.06
C LEU A 622 8.08 -20.08 -13.78
N ALA A 623 8.80 -19.23 -13.07
CA ALA A 623 9.57 -18.13 -13.67
C ALA A 623 10.65 -18.63 -14.66
N LYS A 624 11.28 -19.77 -14.37
CA LYS A 624 12.23 -20.42 -15.30
C LYS A 624 11.56 -20.85 -16.60
N GLU A 625 10.34 -21.39 -16.52
CA GLU A 625 9.57 -21.76 -17.71
C GLU A 625 9.07 -20.52 -18.48
N HIS A 626 8.90 -19.38 -17.81
CA HIS A 626 8.60 -18.07 -18.42
C HIS A 626 9.76 -17.42 -19.17
N GLY A 627 10.98 -17.92 -18.99
CA GLY A 627 12.19 -17.25 -19.47
C GLY A 627 12.54 -15.97 -18.70
N PHE A 628 11.99 -15.76 -17.51
CA PHE A 628 12.35 -14.67 -16.61
C PHE A 628 13.32 -15.17 -15.52
N TRP A 629 14.57 -14.71 -15.57
CA TRP A 629 15.53 -14.93 -14.49
C TRP A 629 15.32 -13.85 -13.42
N VAL A 630 14.65 -14.22 -12.31
CA VAL A 630 14.72 -13.47 -11.06
C VAL A 630 15.35 -14.40 -10.02
N LYS A 631 16.52 -14.01 -9.51
CA LYS A 631 17.18 -14.71 -8.41
C LYS A 631 16.48 -14.25 -7.12
N LEU A 632 15.50 -15.00 -6.65
CA LEU A 632 14.94 -14.81 -5.31
C LEU A 632 15.89 -15.52 -4.34
N ASP A 633 16.53 -14.77 -3.44
CA ASP A 633 17.40 -15.34 -2.41
C ASP A 633 16.52 -16.04 -1.35
N PRO A 634 16.69 -17.35 -1.11
CA PRO A 634 15.89 -18.08 -0.12
C PRO A 634 16.21 -17.72 1.35
N GLU A 635 17.21 -16.89 1.62
CA GLU A 635 17.74 -16.64 2.96
C GLU A 635 17.15 -15.40 3.67
N SER A 636 16.19 -14.69 3.09
CA SER A 636 15.53 -13.56 3.78
C SER A 636 14.37 -14.01 4.67
N SER A 637 14.65 -14.78 5.72
CA SER A 637 13.75 -14.86 6.87
C SER A 637 13.79 -13.50 7.59
N PRO A 638 12.66 -12.94 8.05
CA PRO A 638 12.70 -11.81 8.97
C PRO A 638 13.33 -12.30 10.28
N ASP A 639 14.42 -11.65 10.71
CA ASP A 639 15.04 -11.85 12.02
C ASP A 639 13.97 -11.73 13.11
N VAL A 640 13.55 -12.86 13.67
CA VAL A 640 12.80 -12.90 14.92
C VAL A 640 13.81 -12.62 16.02
N GLY A 641 13.92 -11.34 16.38
CA GLY A 641 14.74 -10.91 17.51
C GLY A 641 14.22 -11.53 18.80
N THR A 642 14.95 -12.50 19.33
CA THR A 642 14.88 -12.88 20.74
C THR A 642 15.61 -11.83 21.56
N GLY A 643 14.87 -11.05 22.34
CA GLY A 643 15.37 -10.10 23.33
C GLY A 643 14.35 -9.91 24.44
#